data_AF-A0A061HGI1-F1
#
_entry.id   AF-A0A061HGI1-F1
#
_cell.length_a   1.000
_cell.length_b   1.000
_cell.length_c   1.000
_cell.angle_alpha   90.00
_cell.angle_beta   90.00
_cell.angle_gamma   90.00
#
_symmetry.space_group_name_H-M   'P 1'
#
loop_
_entity.id
_entity.type
_entity.pdbx_description
1 polymer ?
#
loop_
_entity_poly.entity_id
_entity_poly.type
_entity_poly.pdbx_seq_one_letter_code
_entity_poly.pdbx_strand_id
1 'polypeptide(L)'
;MASTAATMMTATPSSSLPRIQVHLPADLIPDRLVLGLNQITAQQVRQATIRISNRGPIPAQGIVPPAAQPSPSSSSTSAPSSSQTPRPVPLWCWNVVFLPDTAINVKSWSTSTSSSNFAPLQDRNASSGFVQEPFIISVRYHPDRPSSAFRALGHILATTRCIATTAIASDLNSDVDDGGDDLGHGHDHAPLHPNLFAQHPIDDPTPRRWHISPSLANARLNYTETANFTTVGTMIDCSRNGVLNVASVKFLCRTLACMGYNMLQLYTEDTYKIPDEPFFGYLRGGYSDDELRSIDDYAHNLGIEVIPCIQTLGHLGQMLQWPRFLSLRDTAEVLLAEWPETYAMLEKMIAAATAPFRSRKIHLGMDETHGLAHGRYYSIFGHANGKDGSRVFAEHLQRVDAICRRMALEPMIWSDMLFCLSSRNNSLTGYYDSAKPADASVEGIPDGVDLVYWDYYHTSQRSYASRIEGHRELRGSSPWTAAGSWTWSRFWTALPFTFVTCRANLNASKQAGAGVDHVFLTTWGDEGNEVDLWSSLPAWSYYADHAYTPDDEVDVELLKARFDAVVGGQFDDFVLGSKLDEHSDDETTHPVDDRIHFAPNTSKWLLWSDPVASFVEPSAAAAGLDLERHYAWLEEALRERLEGTVVETDDREDRSDDRSRSTDDGDEGDDTMSDSSAGAPSYLTRTLSDHPFNARLMLPLLLSRVLSLKATLRTRLHRAYVAHDWPTLGHLAKRTRACLEATRRLWRYHRQVWMSLYKPQGWETLELRYGGLVARLDTLTTRVEAFLRFLDAGGEVGRPPSSGGDETDAAAGPRTDVFLVDPAAHADGQGHGHGAGEAAAEQVVYCLPELEEDLKIVYGSAEQLLDYHRVSRPTYC
;
A
#
# COMPACT_ATOMS: atom_id res chain seq x y z
N MET A 1 -12.52 15.49 12.91
CA MET A 1 -13.97 15.58 12.70
C MET A 1 -14.64 14.46 13.47
N ALA A 2 -15.22 14.73 14.64
CA ALA A 2 -15.99 13.75 15.42
C ALA A 2 -17.49 14.07 15.43
N SER A 3 -18.30 13.00 15.46
CA SER A 3 -19.76 12.97 15.59
C SER A 3 -20.57 13.34 14.35
N THR A 4 -20.47 12.51 13.31
CA THR A 4 -21.71 11.98 12.70
C THR A 4 -21.83 10.55 13.14
N ALA A 5 -22.90 10.22 13.87
CA ALA A 5 -23.31 8.85 14.06
C ALA A 5 -23.41 8.23 12.66
N ALA A 6 -22.47 7.33 12.34
CA ALA A 6 -22.60 6.46 11.19
C ALA A 6 -23.79 5.56 11.49
N THR A 7 -24.98 6.02 11.12
CA THR A 7 -26.08 5.12 10.81
C THR A 7 -25.47 4.14 9.82
N MET A 8 -25.29 2.88 10.24
CA MET A 8 -25.06 1.78 9.32
C MET A 8 -26.30 1.71 8.43
N MET A 9 -26.35 2.56 7.40
CA MET A 9 -27.27 2.40 6.29
C MET A 9 -26.87 1.07 5.68
N THR A 10 -27.75 0.09 5.77
CA THR A 10 -27.67 -1.16 5.03
C THR A 10 -27.42 -0.82 3.57
N ALA A 11 -26.16 -0.92 3.15
CA ALA A 11 -25.75 -0.55 1.81
C ALA A 11 -26.45 -1.49 0.82
N THR A 12 -27.39 -0.96 0.05
CA THR A 12 -27.96 -1.65 -1.11
C THR A 12 -26.80 -2.17 -1.95
N PRO A 13 -26.68 -3.50 -2.18
CA PRO A 13 -25.52 -4.06 -2.87
C PRO A 13 -25.36 -3.36 -4.23
N SER A 14 -24.13 -3.00 -4.61
CA SER A 14 -23.91 -2.28 -5.88
C SER A 14 -24.41 -3.08 -7.09
N SER A 15 -24.54 -4.41 -6.95
CA SER A 15 -25.15 -5.33 -7.89
C SER A 15 -26.65 -5.14 -8.12
N SER A 16 -27.34 -4.38 -7.27
CA SER A 16 -28.80 -4.13 -7.38
C SER A 16 -29.15 -2.74 -7.93
N LEU A 17 -28.13 -1.89 -8.13
CA LEU A 17 -28.24 -0.62 -8.83
C LEU A 17 -28.06 -0.82 -10.34
N PRO A 18 -28.69 0.02 -11.19
CA PRO A 18 -28.33 0.11 -12.59
C PRO A 18 -26.82 0.27 -12.77
N ARG A 19 -26.27 -0.29 -13.85
CA ARG A 19 -24.83 -0.28 -14.15
C ARG A 19 -24.54 0.64 -15.31
N ILE A 20 -23.34 1.22 -15.33
CA ILE A 20 -22.81 1.96 -16.47
C ILE A 20 -21.62 1.20 -17.03
N GLN A 21 -21.61 1.03 -18.35
CA GLN A 21 -20.48 0.55 -19.13
C GLN A 21 -19.95 1.69 -19.98
N VAL A 22 -18.65 1.94 -19.87
CA VAL A 22 -17.93 2.94 -20.66
C VAL A 22 -17.49 2.30 -21.97
N HIS A 23 -17.92 2.87 -23.09
CA HIS A 23 -17.60 2.40 -24.43
C HIS A 23 -16.62 3.34 -25.12
N LEU A 24 -15.57 2.78 -25.69
CA LEU A 24 -14.56 3.50 -26.47
C LEU A 24 -14.67 3.06 -27.94
N PRO A 25 -15.23 3.88 -28.85
CA PRO A 25 -15.32 3.55 -30.27
C PRO A 25 -13.93 3.45 -30.91
N ALA A 26 -13.52 2.25 -31.34
CA ALA A 26 -12.14 2.00 -31.78
C ALA A 26 -11.68 2.90 -32.93
N ASP A 27 -12.60 3.23 -33.85
CA ASP A 27 -12.37 4.10 -35.01
C ASP A 27 -12.24 5.59 -34.66
N LEU A 28 -12.58 5.98 -33.42
CA LEU A 28 -12.51 7.36 -32.93
C LEU A 28 -11.44 7.56 -31.86
N ILE A 29 -10.66 6.52 -31.51
CA ILE A 29 -9.54 6.65 -30.58
C ILE A 29 -8.35 7.25 -31.33
N PRO A 30 -7.76 8.39 -30.89
CA PRO A 30 -6.54 8.91 -31.47
C PRO A 30 -5.38 7.89 -31.37
N ASP A 31 -4.59 7.74 -32.43
CA ASP A 31 -3.49 6.76 -32.51
C ASP A 31 -2.59 6.75 -31.28
N ARG A 32 -2.29 7.93 -30.74
CA ARG A 32 -1.44 8.12 -29.55
C ARG A 32 -1.98 7.45 -28.29
N LEU A 33 -3.29 7.27 -28.17
CA LEU A 33 -3.96 6.70 -27.00
C LEU A 33 -4.30 5.21 -27.15
N VAL A 34 -4.27 4.66 -28.37
CA VAL A 34 -4.72 3.30 -28.68
C VAL A 34 -4.03 2.26 -27.79
N LEU A 35 -2.71 2.30 -27.70
CA LEU A 35 -1.95 1.33 -26.89
C LEU A 35 -2.28 1.45 -25.40
N GLY A 36 -2.26 2.67 -24.85
CA GLY A 36 -2.58 2.91 -23.44
C GLY A 36 -4.00 2.49 -23.05
N LEU A 37 -5.00 2.83 -23.87
CA LEU A 37 -6.40 2.46 -23.64
C LEU A 37 -6.63 0.95 -23.77
N ASN A 38 -5.94 0.27 -24.70
CA ASN A 38 -5.96 -1.19 -24.79
C ASN A 38 -5.42 -1.83 -23.51
N GLN A 39 -4.31 -1.32 -22.97
CA GLN A 39 -3.71 -1.84 -21.73
C GLN A 39 -4.61 -1.61 -20.50
N ILE A 40 -5.19 -0.42 -20.37
CA ILE A 40 -6.17 -0.13 -19.31
C ILE A 40 -7.39 -1.05 -19.45
N THR A 41 -7.88 -1.26 -20.68
CA THR A 41 -9.07 -2.08 -20.92
C THR A 41 -8.84 -3.56 -20.63
N ALA A 42 -7.67 -4.08 -20.99
CA ALA A 42 -7.35 -5.50 -20.81
C ALA A 42 -7.14 -5.91 -19.35
N GLN A 43 -6.78 -4.99 -18.46
CA GLN A 43 -6.42 -5.27 -17.06
C GLN A 43 -7.24 -4.45 -16.06
N GLN A 44 -8.53 -4.23 -16.37
CA GLN A 44 -9.46 -3.59 -15.44
C GLN A 44 -9.65 -4.43 -14.18
N VAL A 45 -9.61 -3.78 -13.02
CA VAL A 45 -9.93 -4.42 -11.74
C VAL A 45 -11.40 -4.88 -11.73
N ARG A 46 -12.29 -4.07 -12.29
CA ARG A 46 -13.72 -4.37 -12.45
C ARG A 46 -13.98 -4.84 -13.86
N GLN A 47 -14.27 -6.13 -14.01
CA GLN A 47 -14.54 -6.70 -15.32
C GLN A 47 -15.76 -6.04 -15.99
N ALA A 48 -15.65 -5.81 -17.29
CA ALA A 48 -16.69 -5.23 -18.14
C ALA A 48 -17.10 -3.79 -17.78
N THR A 49 -16.25 -3.00 -17.10
CA THR A 49 -16.50 -1.57 -16.89
C THR A 49 -16.20 -0.74 -18.13
N ILE A 50 -15.09 -1.01 -18.82
CA ILE A 50 -14.73 -0.35 -20.10
C ILE A 50 -14.73 -1.39 -21.21
N ARG A 51 -15.23 -1.03 -22.39
CA ARG A 51 -15.17 -1.86 -23.60
C ARG A 51 -14.77 -1.03 -24.80
N ILE A 52 -13.87 -1.57 -25.62
CA ILE A 52 -13.56 -1.01 -26.93
C ILE A 52 -14.51 -1.64 -27.95
N SER A 53 -15.30 -0.82 -28.65
CA SER A 53 -16.30 -1.29 -29.62
C SER A 53 -15.75 -1.31 -31.04
N ASN A 54 -16.20 -2.28 -31.85
CA ASN A 54 -15.63 -2.53 -33.17
C ASN A 54 -15.85 -1.39 -34.18
N ARG A 55 -16.96 -0.61 -34.08
CA ARG A 55 -17.23 0.61 -34.87
C ARG A 55 -18.27 1.53 -34.21
N GLY A 56 -17.98 2.82 -34.12
CA GLY A 56 -18.90 3.92 -33.81
C GLY A 56 -19.49 3.93 -32.39
N PRO A 57 -20.11 5.05 -31.98
CA PRO A 57 -20.91 5.12 -30.75
C PRO A 57 -22.10 4.16 -30.80
N ILE A 58 -22.43 3.55 -29.66
CA ILE A 58 -23.58 2.64 -29.50
C ILE A 58 -24.73 3.33 -28.75
N PRO A 59 -25.99 2.88 -28.94
CA PRO A 59 -27.15 3.42 -28.22
C PRO A 59 -27.00 3.37 -26.68
N ALA A 60 -27.52 4.37 -25.97
CA ALA A 60 -27.53 4.41 -24.50
C ALA A 60 -28.60 3.49 -23.90
N GLN A 61 -28.62 2.21 -24.29
CA GLN A 61 -29.64 1.22 -23.87
C GLN A 61 -29.77 1.17 -22.34
N GLY A 62 -30.97 0.88 -21.82
CA GLY A 62 -31.22 0.76 -20.37
C GLY A 62 -31.74 -0.62 -19.95
N ILE A 63 -31.57 -1.67 -20.77
CA ILE A 63 -32.04 -3.05 -20.55
C ILE A 63 -31.02 -4.02 -21.17
N VAL A 64 -30.68 -5.11 -20.49
CA VAL A 64 -29.75 -6.15 -20.99
C VAL A 64 -30.39 -6.93 -22.15
N PRO A 65 -29.74 -7.05 -23.33
CA PRO A 65 -30.24 -7.91 -24.41
C PRO A 65 -30.28 -9.40 -23.99
N PRO A 66 -31.24 -10.21 -24.46
CA PRO A 66 -31.38 -11.63 -24.08
C PRO A 66 -30.23 -12.59 -24.50
N ALA A 67 -29.06 -12.10 -24.91
CA ALA A 67 -28.05 -12.88 -25.63
C ALA A 67 -26.79 -13.27 -24.81
N ALA A 68 -26.86 -13.27 -23.48
CA ALA A 68 -25.74 -13.64 -22.60
C ALA A 68 -26.05 -14.80 -21.63
N GLN A 69 -26.96 -15.71 -21.98
CA GLN A 69 -27.10 -16.98 -21.26
C GLN A 69 -26.43 -18.11 -22.06
N PRO A 70 -25.54 -18.93 -21.46
CA PRO A 70 -25.12 -20.18 -22.07
C PRO A 70 -26.34 -21.07 -22.25
N SER A 71 -26.49 -21.65 -23.45
CA SER A 71 -27.63 -22.48 -23.83
C SER A 71 -27.77 -23.66 -22.86
N PRO A 72 -28.95 -23.91 -22.26
CA PRO A 72 -29.17 -25.16 -21.56
C PRO A 72 -29.24 -26.28 -22.61
N SER A 73 -28.34 -27.25 -22.46
CA SER A 73 -28.37 -28.50 -23.21
C SER A 73 -29.76 -29.13 -23.11
N SER A 74 -30.31 -29.51 -24.26
CA SER A 74 -31.61 -30.14 -24.39
C SER A 74 -31.67 -31.48 -23.66
N SER A 75 -32.33 -31.52 -22.50
CA SER A 75 -32.97 -32.75 -21.99
C SER A 75 -34.27 -32.39 -21.29
N SER A 76 -35.35 -32.92 -21.84
CA SER A 76 -36.74 -32.75 -21.42
C SER A 76 -37.01 -33.34 -20.03
N THR A 77 -37.58 -32.53 -19.13
CA THR A 77 -38.61 -32.98 -18.18
C THR A 77 -39.34 -31.77 -17.61
N SER A 78 -40.67 -31.82 -17.70
CA SER A 78 -41.63 -30.84 -17.21
C SER A 78 -41.63 -30.75 -15.67
N ALA A 79 -41.41 -29.55 -15.12
CA ALA A 79 -41.59 -29.20 -13.71
C ALA A 79 -42.25 -27.79 -13.59
N PRO A 80 -42.96 -27.50 -12.49
CA PRO A 80 -44.03 -26.50 -12.46
C PRO A 80 -43.52 -25.05 -12.40
N SER A 81 -44.34 -24.16 -12.97
CA SER A 81 -44.12 -22.73 -13.06
C SER A 81 -44.30 -22.03 -11.70
N SER A 82 -43.21 -21.75 -10.98
CA SER A 82 -43.17 -20.69 -9.96
C SER A 82 -41.74 -20.41 -9.48
N SER A 83 -40.85 -20.03 -10.39
CA SER A 83 -39.60 -19.35 -10.02
C SER A 83 -39.46 -18.12 -10.91
N GLN A 84 -39.77 -16.94 -10.37
CA GLN A 84 -39.43 -15.68 -11.02
C GLN A 84 -37.92 -15.65 -11.19
N THR A 85 -37.43 -15.89 -12.40
CA THR A 85 -36.04 -15.59 -12.76
C THR A 85 -35.80 -14.11 -12.46
N PRO A 86 -34.78 -13.73 -11.68
CA PRO A 86 -34.51 -12.33 -11.39
C PRO A 86 -34.34 -11.56 -12.70
N ARG A 87 -35.11 -10.47 -12.87
CA ARG A 87 -35.00 -9.60 -14.04
C ARG A 87 -33.58 -9.02 -14.09
N PRO A 88 -32.95 -8.93 -15.27
CA PRO A 88 -31.58 -8.43 -15.38
C PRO A 88 -31.48 -6.97 -14.94
N VAL A 89 -30.40 -6.65 -14.23
CA VAL A 89 -30.05 -5.29 -13.80
C VAL A 89 -29.85 -4.41 -15.03
N PRO A 90 -30.48 -3.23 -15.11
CA PRO A 90 -30.29 -2.28 -16.21
C PRO A 90 -28.81 -1.96 -16.46
N LEU A 91 -28.38 -1.96 -17.73
CA LEU A 91 -27.01 -1.60 -18.15
C LEU A 91 -27.08 -0.43 -19.12
N TRP A 92 -26.45 0.69 -18.76
CA TRP A 92 -26.35 1.93 -19.52
C TRP A 92 -25.00 2.07 -20.22
N CYS A 93 -25.00 2.50 -21.48
CA CYS A 93 -23.79 2.64 -22.28
C CYS A 93 -23.39 4.12 -22.42
N TRP A 94 -22.19 4.48 -21.95
CA TRP A 94 -21.62 5.82 -22.09
C TRP A 94 -20.48 5.79 -23.12
N ASN A 95 -20.64 6.47 -24.25
CA ASN A 95 -19.63 6.48 -25.31
C ASN A 95 -18.63 7.60 -25.07
N VAL A 96 -17.34 7.30 -24.91
CA VAL A 96 -16.29 8.30 -24.68
C VAL A 96 -15.50 8.50 -25.96
N VAL A 97 -15.39 9.75 -26.39
CA VAL A 97 -14.63 10.15 -27.59
C VAL A 97 -13.54 11.14 -27.19
N PHE A 98 -12.31 10.89 -27.61
CA PHE A 98 -11.15 11.73 -27.29
C PHE A 98 -10.84 12.68 -28.45
N LEU A 99 -10.78 13.97 -28.15
CA LEU A 99 -10.62 15.06 -29.10
C LEU A 99 -9.34 15.85 -28.76
N PRO A 100 -8.20 15.56 -29.43
CA PRO A 100 -7.00 16.36 -29.29
C PRO A 100 -7.27 17.79 -29.73
N ASP A 101 -6.86 18.76 -28.93
CA ASP A 101 -7.13 20.18 -29.18
C ASP A 101 -5.91 21.02 -28.77
N THR A 102 -5.29 21.71 -29.72
CA THR A 102 -4.14 22.57 -29.46
C THR A 102 -4.55 23.95 -28.91
N ALA A 103 -5.85 24.29 -28.90
CA ALA A 103 -6.34 25.55 -28.36
C ALA A 103 -6.57 25.50 -26.84
N ILE A 104 -6.70 24.31 -26.25
CA ILE A 104 -6.82 24.15 -24.80
C ILE A 104 -5.45 24.36 -24.13
N ASN A 105 -5.43 24.87 -22.90
CA ASN A 105 -4.20 24.97 -22.13
C ASN A 105 -3.58 23.57 -21.95
N VAL A 106 -2.25 23.46 -22.10
CA VAL A 106 -1.52 22.17 -22.03
C VAL A 106 -1.75 21.41 -20.72
N LYS A 107 -2.02 22.11 -19.62
CA LYS A 107 -2.29 21.53 -18.29
C LYS A 107 -3.78 21.21 -18.07
N SER A 108 -4.64 21.57 -19.00
CA SER A 108 -6.10 21.47 -18.86
C SER A 108 -6.71 20.35 -19.70
N TRP A 109 -7.85 19.86 -19.25
CA TRP A 109 -8.75 19.01 -20.01
C TRP A 109 -10.19 19.34 -19.65
N SER A 110 -11.12 18.99 -20.54
CA SER A 110 -12.54 19.18 -20.29
C SER A 110 -13.37 18.03 -20.85
N THR A 111 -14.49 17.73 -20.20
CA THR A 111 -15.52 16.82 -20.70
C THR A 111 -16.82 17.56 -20.98
N SER A 112 -17.56 17.12 -22.00
CA SER A 112 -18.91 17.60 -22.31
C SER A 112 -19.80 16.47 -22.80
N THR A 113 -21.11 16.57 -22.61
CA THR A 113 -22.08 15.52 -22.97
C THR A 113 -22.95 15.90 -24.17
N SER A 114 -23.41 14.93 -24.96
CA SER A 114 -24.32 15.16 -26.11
C SER A 114 -25.73 15.59 -25.71
N SER A 115 -26.13 15.29 -24.47
CA SER A 115 -27.40 15.70 -23.87
C SER A 115 -27.23 15.99 -22.39
N SER A 116 -28.18 16.70 -21.77
CA SER A 116 -28.21 16.94 -20.32
C SER A 116 -28.69 15.74 -19.51
N ASN A 117 -29.17 14.69 -20.17
CA ASN A 117 -29.67 13.47 -19.57
C ASN A 117 -29.41 12.27 -20.50
N PHE A 118 -28.75 11.23 -19.99
CA PHE A 118 -28.41 10.01 -20.74
C PHE A 118 -29.57 9.00 -20.82
N ALA A 119 -30.66 9.23 -20.09
CA ALA A 119 -31.79 8.33 -19.92
C ALA A 119 -33.16 9.04 -20.12
N PRO A 120 -33.38 9.74 -21.25
CA PRO A 120 -34.67 10.37 -21.53
C PRO A 120 -35.76 9.32 -21.82
N LEU A 121 -36.98 9.53 -21.32
CA LEU A 121 -38.14 8.72 -21.67
C LEU A 121 -38.83 9.29 -22.92
N GLN A 122 -38.68 8.62 -24.06
CA GLN A 122 -39.18 9.09 -25.36
C GLN A 122 -40.71 8.95 -25.55
N ASP A 123 -41.38 8.07 -24.79
CA ASP A 123 -42.85 7.89 -24.86
C ASP A 123 -43.42 7.48 -23.48
N ARG A 124 -44.37 8.27 -22.94
CA ARG A 124 -45.02 8.01 -21.64
C ARG A 124 -45.84 6.72 -21.62
N ASN A 125 -46.25 6.21 -22.79
CA ASN A 125 -47.04 4.97 -22.91
C ASN A 125 -46.19 3.73 -23.21
N ALA A 126 -44.90 3.89 -23.52
CA ALA A 126 -44.00 2.78 -23.80
C ALA A 126 -43.29 2.34 -22.50
N SER A 127 -43.95 1.49 -21.71
CA SER A 127 -43.38 0.88 -20.50
C SER A 127 -42.17 -0.05 -20.73
N SER A 128 -41.60 -0.08 -21.94
CA SER A 128 -40.55 -1.01 -22.37
C SER A 128 -39.58 -0.48 -23.46
N GLY A 129 -39.60 0.82 -23.78
CA GLY A 129 -38.75 1.39 -24.85
C GLY A 129 -37.26 1.47 -24.47
N PHE A 130 -36.36 1.19 -25.42
CA PHE A 130 -34.91 1.42 -25.25
C PHE A 130 -34.54 2.85 -25.64
N VAL A 131 -33.57 3.47 -24.95
CA VAL A 131 -32.96 4.72 -25.42
C VAL A 131 -32.03 4.41 -26.60
N GLN A 132 -32.50 4.74 -27.82
CA GLN A 132 -31.80 4.45 -29.07
C GLN A 132 -30.69 5.45 -29.40
N GLU A 133 -30.77 6.66 -28.85
CA GLU A 133 -29.77 7.70 -29.08
C GLU A 133 -28.48 7.39 -28.30
N PRO A 134 -27.31 7.44 -28.93
CA PRO A 134 -26.03 7.32 -28.23
C PRO A 134 -25.81 8.50 -27.27
N PHE A 135 -25.50 8.21 -26.02
CA PHE A 135 -24.98 9.21 -25.09
C PHE A 135 -23.46 9.31 -25.28
N ILE A 136 -22.98 10.49 -25.69
CA ILE A 136 -21.58 10.74 -26.02
C ILE A 136 -20.98 11.70 -25.00
N ILE A 137 -19.83 11.32 -24.45
CA ILE A 137 -18.97 12.13 -23.59
C ILE A 137 -17.72 12.46 -24.42
N SER A 138 -17.55 13.74 -24.73
CA SER A 138 -16.40 14.24 -25.47
C SER A 138 -15.32 14.70 -24.51
N VAL A 139 -14.11 14.16 -24.61
CA VAL A 139 -12.93 14.54 -23.82
C VAL A 139 -12.04 15.42 -24.68
N ARG A 140 -11.88 16.70 -24.36
CA ARG A 140 -10.89 17.59 -24.99
C ARG A 140 -9.64 17.66 -24.13
N TYR A 141 -8.48 17.53 -24.77
CA TYR A 141 -7.17 17.56 -24.10
C TYR A 141 -6.08 18.04 -25.06
N HIS A 142 -4.98 18.56 -24.52
CA HIS A 142 -3.85 18.97 -25.33
C HIS A 142 -3.01 17.76 -25.80
N PRO A 143 -2.67 17.63 -27.09
CA PRO A 143 -1.93 16.47 -27.62
C PRO A 143 -0.55 16.27 -26.99
N ASP A 144 0.12 17.33 -26.55
CA ASP A 144 1.43 17.25 -25.87
C ASP A 144 1.34 16.76 -24.42
N ARG A 145 0.13 16.64 -23.85
CA ARG A 145 -0.10 16.08 -22.51
C ARG A 145 -1.14 14.96 -22.57
N PRO A 146 -0.81 13.80 -23.17
CA PRO A 146 -1.75 12.67 -23.28
C PRO A 146 -2.19 12.11 -21.91
N SER A 147 -1.42 12.32 -20.84
CA SER A 147 -1.83 11.97 -19.46
C SER A 147 -3.16 12.60 -19.05
N SER A 148 -3.50 13.79 -19.57
CA SER A 148 -4.78 14.45 -19.30
C SER A 148 -5.98 13.67 -19.86
N ALA A 149 -5.82 12.97 -21.00
CA ALA A 149 -6.87 12.11 -21.54
C ALA A 149 -7.14 10.91 -20.63
N PHE A 150 -6.09 10.30 -20.07
CA PHE A 150 -6.21 9.20 -19.12
C PHE A 150 -6.81 9.66 -17.78
N ARG A 151 -6.45 10.86 -17.29
CA ARG A 151 -7.10 11.46 -16.11
C ARG A 151 -8.59 11.70 -16.33
N ALA A 152 -8.96 12.23 -17.50
CA ALA A 152 -10.38 12.42 -17.85
C ALA A 152 -11.14 11.08 -17.86
N LEU A 153 -10.54 10.01 -18.36
CA LEU A 153 -11.12 8.66 -18.26
C LEU A 153 -11.30 8.23 -16.80
N GLY A 154 -10.30 8.44 -15.94
CA GLY A 154 -10.40 8.18 -14.50
C GLY A 154 -11.53 8.97 -13.83
N HIS A 155 -11.74 10.23 -14.23
CA HIS A 155 -12.85 11.06 -13.76
C HIS A 155 -14.23 10.56 -14.23
N ILE A 156 -14.35 10.15 -15.49
CA ILE A 156 -15.58 9.54 -16.03
C ILE A 156 -15.91 8.27 -15.24
N LEU A 157 -14.92 7.42 -14.97
CA LEU A 157 -15.05 6.23 -14.15
C LEU A 157 -15.48 6.56 -12.71
N ALA A 158 -14.87 7.57 -12.08
CA ALA A 158 -15.27 8.06 -10.76
C ALA A 158 -16.74 8.49 -10.75
N THR A 159 -17.16 9.20 -11.80
CA THR A 159 -18.54 9.66 -11.96
C THR A 159 -19.52 8.49 -12.01
N THR A 160 -19.17 7.35 -12.60
CA THR A 160 -20.03 6.15 -12.58
C THR A 160 -20.29 5.60 -11.17
N ARG A 161 -19.48 5.99 -10.17
CA ARG A 161 -19.56 5.51 -8.78
C ARG A 161 -20.21 6.51 -7.83
N CYS A 162 -20.13 7.82 -8.09
CA CYS A 162 -20.66 8.86 -7.20
C CYS A 162 -22.01 9.47 -7.62
N ILE A 163 -22.69 8.88 -8.60
CA ILE A 163 -23.99 9.37 -9.10
C ILE A 163 -25.20 8.60 -8.55
N ALA A 164 -24.95 7.59 -7.71
CA ALA A 164 -26.01 6.86 -7.01
C ALA A 164 -26.55 7.72 -5.86
N THR A 165 -27.89 7.86 -5.79
CA THR A 165 -28.58 8.69 -4.80
C THR A 165 -29.89 8.03 -4.35
N THR A 166 -30.47 8.49 -3.23
CA THR A 166 -31.75 8.01 -2.69
C THR A 166 -32.84 9.07 -2.83
N ALA A 167 -34.03 8.68 -3.29
CA ALA A 167 -35.22 9.53 -3.31
C ALA A 167 -36.38 8.88 -2.52
N ILE A 168 -37.26 9.69 -1.91
CA ILE A 168 -38.52 9.21 -1.32
C ILE A 168 -39.54 9.04 -2.45
N ALA A 169 -40.31 7.95 -2.46
CA ALA A 169 -41.26 7.68 -3.55
C ALA A 169 -42.33 8.75 -3.78
N SER A 170 -42.59 9.65 -2.82
CA SER A 170 -43.44 10.83 -3.01
C SER A 170 -42.86 11.85 -4.00
N ASP A 171 -41.52 11.98 -4.03
CA ASP A 171 -40.80 12.94 -4.88
C ASP A 171 -40.65 12.42 -6.32
N LEU A 172 -40.81 11.10 -6.51
CA LEU A 172 -40.81 10.47 -7.83
C LEU A 172 -42.14 10.66 -8.59
N ASN A 173 -43.19 11.06 -7.87
CA ASN A 173 -44.52 11.34 -8.43
C ASN A 173 -44.84 12.85 -8.48
N SER A 174 -44.01 13.74 -7.92
CA SER A 174 -44.27 15.18 -7.90
C SER A 174 -43.93 15.91 -9.21
N ASP A 175 -43.36 15.23 -10.20
CA ASP A 175 -43.20 15.75 -11.56
C ASP A 175 -44.43 15.45 -12.46
N VAL A 176 -45.56 15.06 -11.86
CA VAL A 176 -46.82 14.77 -12.56
C VAL A 176 -47.93 15.69 -12.03
N ASP A 177 -48.18 16.79 -12.77
CA ASP A 177 -49.35 17.71 -12.73
C ASP A 177 -49.58 18.52 -11.42
N ASP A 178 -49.99 19.80 -11.39
CA ASP A 178 -50.40 20.82 -12.35
C ASP A 178 -50.50 22.16 -11.56
N GLY A 179 -50.20 23.29 -12.22
CA GLY A 179 -50.72 24.63 -11.85
C GLY A 179 -50.00 25.47 -10.78
N GLY A 180 -49.24 26.48 -11.22
CA GLY A 180 -48.91 27.65 -10.38
C GLY A 180 -47.76 28.50 -10.94
N ASP A 181 -48.10 29.62 -11.56
CA ASP A 181 -47.19 30.65 -12.09
C ASP A 181 -46.04 31.04 -11.13
N ASP A 182 -44.78 30.86 -11.52
CA ASP A 182 -43.74 31.88 -11.27
C ASP A 182 -42.50 31.75 -12.19
N LEU A 183 -42.36 32.75 -13.06
CA LEU A 183 -41.17 33.34 -13.68
C LEU A 183 -39.88 32.51 -13.91
N GLY A 184 -39.78 31.94 -15.12
CA GLY A 184 -38.70 32.31 -16.06
C GLY A 184 -37.30 31.71 -15.90
N HIS A 185 -37.15 30.41 -16.21
CA HIS A 185 -36.01 29.85 -16.98
C HIS A 185 -36.42 28.47 -17.51
N GLY A 186 -36.69 28.38 -18.82
CA GLY A 186 -37.14 27.15 -19.47
C GLY A 186 -36.02 26.10 -19.58
N HIS A 187 -36.12 25.04 -18.77
CA HIS A 187 -35.47 23.75 -19.05
C HIS A 187 -36.56 22.72 -19.32
N ASP A 188 -36.60 22.20 -20.55
CA ASP A 188 -37.39 21.04 -20.95
C ASP A 188 -36.97 19.81 -20.11
N HIS A 189 -37.68 19.50 -19.03
CA HIS A 189 -37.46 18.27 -18.27
C HIS A 189 -38.28 17.13 -18.88
N ALA A 190 -37.72 16.47 -19.88
CA ALA A 190 -38.24 15.18 -20.34
C ALA A 190 -38.29 14.18 -19.16
N PRO A 191 -39.36 13.38 -19.01
CA PRO A 191 -39.47 12.42 -17.93
C PRO A 191 -38.29 11.42 -17.95
N LEU A 192 -37.86 10.97 -16.77
CA LEU A 192 -36.73 10.04 -16.62
C LEU A 192 -37.13 8.59 -16.90
N HIS A 193 -36.20 7.80 -17.44
CA HIS A 193 -36.44 6.38 -17.69
C HIS A 193 -36.61 5.57 -16.38
N PRO A 194 -37.63 4.70 -16.24
CA PRO A 194 -37.93 3.98 -15.00
C PRO A 194 -36.85 2.98 -14.55
N ASN A 195 -35.96 2.57 -15.45
CA ASN A 195 -34.84 1.66 -15.14
C ASN A 195 -33.63 2.36 -14.48
N LEU A 196 -33.73 3.65 -14.15
CA LEU A 196 -32.74 4.31 -13.30
C LEU A 196 -32.90 3.95 -11.82
N PHE A 197 -34.06 3.45 -11.42
CA PHE A 197 -34.40 3.14 -10.03
C PHE A 197 -34.12 1.66 -9.71
N ALA A 198 -33.58 1.40 -8.52
CA ALA A 198 -33.41 0.06 -7.99
C ALA A 198 -34.76 -0.66 -7.90
N GLN A 199 -34.74 -1.96 -8.19
CA GLN A 199 -35.94 -2.80 -8.14
C GLN A 199 -36.28 -3.15 -6.68
N HIS A 200 -37.57 -3.15 -6.34
CA HIS A 200 -38.08 -3.36 -4.99
C HIS A 200 -37.88 -4.80 -4.46
N PRO A 201 -37.52 -4.98 -3.18
CA PRO A 201 -37.98 -6.11 -2.37
C PRO A 201 -39.48 -5.92 -2.06
N ILE A 202 -40.25 -7.01 -2.04
CA ILE A 202 -41.73 -6.98 -2.07
C ILE A 202 -42.37 -6.37 -0.80
N ASP A 203 -41.63 -6.19 0.31
CA ASP A 203 -42.22 -5.98 1.65
C ASP A 203 -41.82 -4.69 2.41
N ASP A 204 -41.28 -3.64 1.77
CA ASP A 204 -40.93 -2.38 2.48
C ASP A 204 -42.03 -1.29 2.38
N PRO A 205 -42.67 -0.89 3.50
CA PRO A 205 -43.77 0.08 3.52
C PRO A 205 -43.34 1.56 3.37
N THR A 206 -42.04 1.88 3.28
CA THR A 206 -41.58 3.26 2.97
C THR A 206 -40.35 3.25 2.06
N PRO A 207 -40.48 3.40 0.72
CA PRO A 207 -39.38 3.05 -0.15
C PRO A 207 -38.53 4.28 -0.45
N ARG A 208 -37.45 4.47 0.31
CA ARG A 208 -36.29 5.19 -0.23
C ARG A 208 -35.74 4.35 -1.37
N ARG A 209 -35.89 4.83 -2.60
CA ARG A 209 -35.38 4.13 -3.79
C ARG A 209 -34.00 4.68 -4.15
N TRP A 210 -33.04 3.78 -4.29
CA TRP A 210 -31.74 4.10 -4.85
C TRP A 210 -31.88 4.26 -6.37
N HIS A 211 -31.20 5.24 -6.96
CA HIS A 211 -31.19 5.45 -8.40
C HIS A 211 -29.90 6.10 -8.88
N ILE A 212 -29.63 6.01 -10.18
CA ILE A 212 -28.61 6.83 -10.82
C ILE A 212 -29.22 8.17 -11.20
N SER A 213 -28.64 9.27 -10.72
CA SER A 213 -29.10 10.63 -11.03
C SER A 213 -28.49 11.17 -12.34
N PRO A 214 -29.31 11.44 -13.38
CA PRO A 214 -28.82 12.08 -14.61
C PRO A 214 -28.38 13.53 -14.41
N SER A 215 -28.99 14.27 -13.48
CA SER A 215 -28.60 15.65 -13.20
C SER A 215 -27.21 15.72 -12.55
N LEU A 216 -26.92 14.80 -11.61
CA LEU A 216 -25.60 14.70 -11.00
C LEU A 216 -24.55 14.20 -12.01
N ALA A 217 -24.91 13.23 -12.87
CA ALA A 217 -24.06 12.81 -13.97
C ALA A 217 -23.76 13.99 -14.92
N ASN A 218 -24.75 14.78 -15.31
CA ASN A 218 -24.57 15.95 -16.15
C ASN A 218 -23.62 16.99 -15.53
N ALA A 219 -23.79 17.27 -14.23
CA ALA A 219 -22.93 18.21 -13.51
C ALA A 219 -21.48 17.72 -13.39
N ARG A 220 -21.27 16.42 -13.15
CA ARG A 220 -19.92 15.82 -13.01
C ARG A 220 -19.25 15.52 -14.36
N LEU A 221 -20.01 15.33 -15.44
CA LEU A 221 -19.48 15.05 -16.78
C LEU A 221 -19.28 16.29 -17.64
N ASN A 222 -19.94 17.41 -17.36
CA ASN A 222 -19.63 18.71 -17.99
C ASN A 222 -18.66 19.48 -17.10
N TYR A 223 -17.40 19.08 -17.15
CA TYR A 223 -16.38 19.45 -16.19
C TYR A 223 -15.11 19.91 -16.89
N THR A 224 -14.39 20.85 -16.29
CA THR A 224 -13.07 21.29 -16.76
C THR A 224 -12.13 21.30 -15.58
N GLU A 225 -10.93 20.78 -15.79
CA GLU A 225 -9.91 20.69 -14.75
C GLU A 225 -8.56 21.16 -15.32
N THR A 226 -7.73 21.75 -14.46
CA THR A 226 -6.40 22.23 -14.83
C THR A 226 -5.41 21.82 -13.76
N ALA A 227 -4.33 21.13 -14.15
CA ALA A 227 -3.26 20.80 -13.22
C ALA A 227 -2.56 22.08 -12.73
N ASN A 228 -2.31 22.18 -11.42
CA ASN A 228 -1.50 23.27 -10.88
C ASN A 228 -0.05 23.15 -11.37
N PHE A 229 0.44 21.91 -11.54
CA PHE A 229 1.83 21.60 -11.87
C PHE A 229 2.01 21.03 -13.28
N THR A 230 3.17 21.30 -13.87
CA THR A 230 3.59 20.70 -15.14
C THR A 230 3.88 19.21 -14.96
N THR A 231 4.58 18.85 -13.88
CA THR A 231 4.84 17.47 -13.52
C THR A 231 4.14 17.10 -12.23
N VAL A 232 3.38 15.99 -12.28
CA VAL A 232 2.84 15.29 -11.12
C VAL A 232 3.40 13.88 -11.21
N GLY A 233 4.42 13.60 -10.40
CA GLY A 233 5.21 12.39 -10.49
C GLY A 233 5.17 11.51 -9.25
N THR A 234 5.80 10.35 -9.34
CA THR A 234 6.09 9.52 -8.17
C THR A 234 7.43 8.81 -8.30
N MET A 235 8.05 8.50 -7.16
CA MET A 235 9.28 7.72 -7.08
C MET A 235 9.06 6.47 -6.23
N ILE A 236 9.44 5.31 -6.76
CA ILE A 236 9.34 4.01 -6.08
C ILE A 236 10.71 3.50 -5.70
N ASP A 237 10.90 3.17 -4.41
CA ASP A 237 12.10 2.52 -3.91
C ASP A 237 12.24 1.09 -4.48
N CYS A 238 13.34 0.85 -5.19
CA CYS A 238 13.74 -0.46 -5.70
C CYS A 238 15.13 -0.86 -5.18
N SER A 239 15.56 -0.32 -4.03
CA SER A 239 16.93 -0.48 -3.50
C SER A 239 16.96 -1.10 -2.11
N ARG A 240 15.89 -0.96 -1.33
CA ARG A 240 15.82 -1.50 0.05
C ARG A 240 15.30 -2.94 0.07
N ASN A 241 15.94 -3.81 -0.71
CA ASN A 241 15.62 -5.22 -0.96
C ASN A 241 14.51 -5.45 -1.99
N GLY A 242 13.32 -4.87 -1.81
CA GLY A 242 12.20 -5.10 -2.71
C GLY A 242 12.37 -4.39 -4.06
N VAL A 243 12.86 -5.10 -5.08
CA VAL A 243 12.86 -4.63 -6.48
C VAL A 243 11.51 -4.92 -7.10
N LEU A 244 10.76 -3.89 -7.49
CA LEU A 244 9.43 -4.06 -8.09
C LEU A 244 9.52 -4.91 -9.36
N ASN A 245 8.62 -5.89 -9.53
CA ASN A 245 8.64 -6.67 -10.77
C ASN A 245 8.00 -5.87 -11.93
N VAL A 246 8.33 -6.21 -13.18
CA VAL A 246 7.85 -5.47 -14.37
C VAL A 246 6.32 -5.44 -14.44
N ALA A 247 5.63 -6.51 -14.04
CA ALA A 247 4.18 -6.57 -14.06
C ALA A 247 3.56 -5.56 -13.06
N SER A 248 4.14 -5.46 -11.87
CA SER A 248 3.77 -4.48 -10.84
C SER A 248 4.04 -3.04 -11.27
N VAL A 249 5.16 -2.77 -11.94
CA VAL A 249 5.44 -1.44 -12.52
C VAL A 249 4.38 -1.07 -13.57
N LYS A 250 4.02 -2.02 -14.45
CA LYS A 250 2.98 -1.82 -15.47
C LYS A 250 1.59 -1.63 -14.85
N PHE A 251 1.28 -2.33 -13.77
CA PHE A 251 0.07 -2.12 -12.98
C PHE A 251 0.02 -0.70 -12.43
N LEU A 252 1.10 -0.28 -11.76
CA LEU A 252 1.22 1.07 -11.23
C LEU A 252 1.05 2.12 -12.33
N CYS A 253 1.70 1.99 -13.49
CA CYS A 253 1.58 2.95 -14.60
C CYS A 253 0.13 3.15 -15.07
N ARG A 254 -0.69 2.09 -15.16
CA ARG A 254 -2.10 2.24 -15.56
C ARG A 254 -2.90 3.01 -14.52
N THR A 255 -2.68 2.69 -13.24
CA THR A 255 -3.31 3.36 -12.11
C THR A 255 -2.93 4.84 -12.06
N LEU A 256 -1.64 5.13 -12.18
CA LEU A 256 -1.06 6.48 -12.24
C LEU A 256 -1.63 7.29 -13.40
N ALA A 257 -1.76 6.70 -14.60
CA ALA A 257 -2.33 7.37 -15.76
C ALA A 257 -3.80 7.78 -15.54
N CYS A 258 -4.62 6.90 -14.97
CA CYS A 258 -6.00 7.22 -14.62
C CYS A 258 -6.12 8.28 -13.50
N MET A 259 -5.11 8.39 -12.64
CA MET A 259 -4.99 9.46 -11.64
C MET A 259 -4.39 10.75 -12.23
N GLY A 260 -3.78 10.72 -13.40
CA GLY A 260 -3.18 11.89 -14.07
C GLY A 260 -1.72 12.18 -13.73
N TYR A 261 -1.01 11.22 -13.12
CA TYR A 261 0.45 11.31 -13.04
C TYR A 261 1.06 11.25 -14.44
N ASN A 262 2.18 11.95 -14.63
CA ASN A 262 2.91 12.00 -15.90
C ASN A 262 4.41 11.76 -15.75
N MET A 263 4.88 11.40 -14.56
CA MET A 263 6.28 11.04 -14.32
C MET A 263 6.38 9.85 -13.34
N LEU A 264 7.30 8.94 -13.63
CA LEU A 264 7.71 7.85 -12.75
C LEU A 264 9.24 7.86 -12.58
N GLN A 265 9.70 7.72 -11.34
CA GLN A 265 11.07 7.37 -11.02
C GLN A 265 11.13 6.00 -10.37
N LEU A 266 12.13 5.20 -10.75
CA LEU A 266 12.54 4.02 -10.01
C LEU A 266 13.86 4.37 -9.31
N TYR A 267 13.86 4.35 -7.98
CA TYR A 267 15.05 4.60 -7.18
C TYR A 267 15.89 3.32 -7.09
N THR A 268 17.00 3.30 -7.82
CA THR A 268 17.90 2.16 -7.99
C THR A 268 19.33 2.55 -7.64
N GLU A 269 19.76 2.27 -6.40
CA GLU A 269 21.14 2.45 -5.91
C GLU A 269 22.10 1.55 -6.71
N ASP A 270 21.89 0.24 -6.61
CA ASP A 270 22.67 -0.81 -7.28
C ASP A 270 21.81 -1.81 -8.06
N THR A 271 20.50 -1.55 -8.18
CA THR A 271 19.51 -2.49 -8.73
C THR A 271 19.21 -2.28 -10.21
N TYR A 272 20.26 -2.08 -11.00
CA TYR A 272 20.26 -2.13 -12.47
C TYR A 272 21.54 -2.80 -12.98
N LYS A 273 21.58 -3.27 -14.23
CA LYS A 273 22.74 -3.97 -14.78
C LYS A 273 23.71 -3.03 -15.48
N ILE A 274 24.98 -3.12 -15.11
CA ILE A 274 26.09 -2.44 -15.76
C ILE A 274 26.91 -3.49 -16.53
N PRO A 275 27.15 -3.30 -17.84
CA PRO A 275 28.02 -4.19 -18.61
C PRO A 275 29.40 -4.35 -17.97
N ASP A 276 29.90 -5.58 -17.94
CA ASP A 276 31.21 -5.96 -17.39
C ASP A 276 31.44 -5.66 -15.89
N GLU A 277 30.40 -5.35 -15.11
CA GLU A 277 30.49 -5.15 -13.65
C GLU A 277 29.55 -6.12 -12.88
N PRO A 278 29.87 -7.43 -12.82
CA PRO A 278 28.97 -8.46 -12.30
C PRO A 278 28.67 -8.34 -10.79
N PHE A 279 29.53 -7.65 -10.03
CA PHE A 279 29.34 -7.41 -8.60
C PHE A 279 28.42 -6.21 -8.31
N PHE A 280 28.09 -5.39 -9.31
CA PHE A 280 27.11 -4.32 -9.17
C PHE A 280 25.70 -4.93 -9.14
N GLY A 281 25.00 -4.80 -8.00
CA GLY A 281 23.68 -5.42 -7.82
C GLY A 281 23.70 -6.96 -7.81
N TYR A 282 24.83 -7.57 -7.42
CA TYR A 282 24.98 -9.03 -7.41
C TYR A 282 23.94 -9.69 -6.49
N LEU A 283 23.13 -10.59 -7.05
CA LEU A 283 22.00 -11.26 -6.37
C LEU A 283 20.94 -10.32 -5.77
N ARG A 284 20.91 -9.04 -6.16
CA ARG A 284 19.94 -8.04 -5.68
C ARG A 284 18.68 -7.93 -6.53
N GLY A 285 18.58 -8.68 -7.63
CA GLY A 285 17.43 -8.61 -8.54
C GLY A 285 17.44 -7.39 -9.47
N GLY A 286 18.58 -6.69 -9.62
CA GLY A 286 18.66 -5.49 -10.44
C GLY A 286 18.12 -5.66 -11.87
N TYR A 287 17.45 -4.62 -12.37
CA TYR A 287 16.79 -4.64 -13.68
C TYR A 287 17.78 -4.78 -14.83
N SER A 288 17.43 -5.62 -15.80
CA SER A 288 18.11 -5.66 -17.10
C SER A 288 17.71 -4.47 -17.98
N ASP A 289 18.51 -4.19 -19.01
CA ASP A 289 18.21 -3.17 -20.02
C ASP A 289 16.84 -3.41 -20.68
N ASP A 290 16.53 -4.66 -21.06
CA ASP A 290 15.25 -5.03 -21.67
C ASP A 290 14.06 -4.81 -20.73
N GLU A 291 14.21 -5.08 -19.43
CA GLU A 291 13.16 -4.82 -18.44
C GLU A 291 12.88 -3.32 -18.33
N LEU A 292 13.93 -2.49 -18.21
CA LEU A 292 13.80 -1.04 -18.10
C LEU A 292 13.23 -0.42 -19.39
N ARG A 293 13.68 -0.90 -20.56
CA ARG A 293 13.13 -0.50 -21.87
C ARG A 293 11.66 -0.87 -22.00
N SER A 294 11.27 -2.07 -21.57
CA SER A 294 9.86 -2.48 -21.56
C SER A 294 9.02 -1.63 -20.60
N ILE A 295 9.58 -1.16 -19.49
CA ILE A 295 8.91 -0.24 -18.57
C ILE A 295 8.72 1.12 -19.24
N ASP A 296 9.78 1.68 -19.86
CA ASP A 296 9.74 2.97 -20.55
C ASP A 296 8.74 2.98 -21.71
N ASP A 297 8.77 1.95 -22.58
CA ASP A 297 7.80 1.79 -23.67
C ASP A 297 6.36 1.79 -23.17
N TYR A 298 6.13 1.09 -22.06
CA TYR A 298 4.80 0.92 -21.49
C TYR A 298 4.30 2.22 -20.85
N ALA A 299 5.14 2.89 -20.06
CA ALA A 299 4.84 4.18 -19.45
C ALA A 299 4.62 5.28 -20.51
N HIS A 300 5.43 5.30 -21.56
CA HIS A 300 5.30 6.26 -22.66
C HIS A 300 3.94 6.18 -23.37
N ASN A 301 3.41 4.97 -23.57
CA ASN A 301 2.07 4.73 -24.13
C ASN A 301 0.92 5.22 -23.23
N LEU A 302 1.22 5.50 -21.97
CA LEU A 302 0.30 6.05 -20.97
C LEU A 302 0.57 7.53 -20.68
N GLY A 303 1.47 8.18 -21.43
CA GLY A 303 1.82 9.58 -21.23
C GLY A 303 2.67 9.84 -19.98
N ILE A 304 3.39 8.83 -19.48
CA ILE A 304 4.26 8.91 -18.32
C ILE A 304 5.73 8.91 -18.78
N GLU A 305 6.50 9.92 -18.38
CA GLU A 305 7.94 9.98 -18.54
C GLU A 305 8.62 9.16 -17.44
N VAL A 306 9.53 8.24 -17.79
CA VAL A 306 10.33 7.51 -16.80
C VAL A 306 11.70 8.15 -16.67
N ILE A 307 12.03 8.62 -15.47
CA ILE A 307 13.30 9.24 -15.13
C ILE A 307 14.10 8.26 -14.27
N PRO A 308 15.32 7.85 -14.64
CA PRO A 308 16.16 7.03 -13.78
C PRO A 308 16.57 7.82 -12.53
N CYS A 309 16.45 7.19 -11.36
CA CYS A 309 16.92 7.74 -10.10
C CYS A 309 17.97 6.81 -9.50
N ILE A 310 19.23 7.24 -9.51
CA ILE A 310 20.38 6.47 -9.09
C ILE A 310 21.14 7.19 -7.97
N GLN A 311 22.20 6.55 -7.48
CA GLN A 311 23.17 7.17 -6.59
C GLN A 311 24.51 7.38 -7.26
N THR A 312 25.11 8.55 -7.03
CA THR A 312 26.43 8.92 -7.57
C THR A 312 27.41 9.41 -6.51
N LEU A 313 27.05 9.30 -5.23
CA LEU A 313 27.94 9.63 -4.11
C LEU A 313 27.65 8.80 -2.85
N GLY A 314 26.48 8.99 -2.22
CA GLY A 314 26.04 8.29 -1.00
C GLY A 314 25.22 7.02 -1.29
N HIS A 315 24.72 6.37 -0.23
CA HIS A 315 23.81 5.21 -0.29
C HIS A 315 24.26 4.07 -1.21
N LEU A 316 25.57 3.79 -1.25
CA LEU A 316 26.14 2.76 -2.12
C LEU A 316 26.73 1.58 -1.34
N GLY A 317 26.34 1.36 -0.08
CA GLY A 317 26.87 0.27 0.76
C GLY A 317 26.69 -1.13 0.16
N GLN A 318 25.58 -1.38 -0.54
CA GLN A 318 25.35 -2.66 -1.22
C GLN A 318 26.35 -2.93 -2.35
N MET A 319 26.80 -1.88 -3.05
CA MET A 319 27.90 -1.97 -4.00
C MET A 319 29.26 -2.05 -3.26
N LEU A 320 29.50 -1.14 -2.32
CA LEU A 320 30.80 -0.92 -1.67
C LEU A 320 31.23 -2.02 -0.69
N GLN A 321 30.34 -2.95 -0.33
CA GLN A 321 30.69 -4.14 0.46
C GLN A 321 31.61 -5.11 -0.31
N TRP A 322 31.59 -5.11 -1.64
CA TRP A 322 32.33 -6.08 -2.43
C TRP A 322 33.81 -5.70 -2.61
N PRO A 323 34.75 -6.66 -2.52
CA PRO A 323 36.18 -6.42 -2.74
C PRO A 323 36.51 -5.65 -4.03
N ARG A 324 35.73 -5.90 -5.11
CA ARG A 324 35.84 -5.23 -6.42
C ARG A 324 35.79 -3.70 -6.35
N PHE A 325 35.07 -3.14 -5.38
CA PHE A 325 34.81 -1.70 -5.28
C PHE A 325 35.50 -1.04 -4.06
N LEU A 326 36.30 -1.78 -3.28
CA LEU A 326 37.00 -1.24 -2.11
C LEU A 326 37.88 -0.03 -2.44
N SER A 327 38.47 0.00 -3.64
CA SER A 327 39.28 1.14 -4.09
C SER A 327 38.47 2.41 -4.32
N LEU A 328 37.15 2.32 -4.50
CA LEU A 328 36.24 3.44 -4.74
C LEU A 328 35.59 3.95 -3.46
N ARG A 329 35.92 3.38 -2.29
CA ARG A 329 35.24 3.61 -1.02
C ARG A 329 35.90 4.73 -0.21
N ASP A 330 35.13 5.74 0.22
CA ASP A 330 35.52 6.69 1.26
C ASP A 330 35.09 6.19 2.64
N THR A 331 33.77 6.00 2.83
CA THR A 331 33.14 5.46 4.05
C THR A 331 32.36 4.18 3.72
N ALA A 332 31.56 3.63 4.65
CA ALA A 332 30.74 2.45 4.35
C ALA A 332 29.74 2.63 3.20
N GLU A 333 29.23 3.85 3.05
CA GLU A 333 28.13 4.16 2.14
C GLU A 333 28.54 5.17 1.05
N VAL A 334 29.70 5.82 1.18
CA VAL A 334 30.09 6.98 0.35
C VAL A 334 31.27 6.66 -0.57
N LEU A 335 31.16 7.08 -1.83
CA LEU A 335 32.21 7.00 -2.85
C LEU A 335 33.40 7.93 -2.55
N LEU A 336 34.58 7.50 -2.97
CA LEU A 336 35.82 8.26 -2.89
C LEU A 336 35.89 9.31 -3.99
N ALA A 337 35.51 10.54 -3.65
CA ALA A 337 35.66 11.71 -4.52
C ALA A 337 37.14 11.97 -4.87
N GLU A 338 37.36 12.69 -5.97
CA GLU A 338 38.68 13.02 -6.57
C GLU A 338 39.50 11.84 -7.11
N TRP A 339 39.15 10.60 -6.76
CA TRP A 339 39.81 9.40 -7.27
C TRP A 339 39.41 9.13 -8.74
N PRO A 340 40.37 9.02 -9.69
CA PRO A 340 40.06 8.91 -11.12
C PRO A 340 39.13 7.73 -11.48
N GLU A 341 39.36 6.56 -10.90
CA GLU A 341 38.58 5.36 -11.15
C GLU A 341 37.13 5.48 -10.66
N THR A 342 36.85 6.37 -9.69
CA THR A 342 35.47 6.68 -9.27
C THR A 342 34.70 7.29 -10.42
N TYR A 343 35.29 8.25 -11.14
CA TYR A 343 34.62 8.91 -12.27
C TYR A 343 34.49 7.99 -13.48
N ALA A 344 35.45 7.08 -13.69
CA ALA A 344 35.33 6.03 -14.71
C ALA A 344 34.15 5.07 -14.41
N MET A 345 33.96 4.71 -13.13
CA MET A 345 32.80 3.91 -12.71
C MET A 345 31.49 4.69 -12.85
N LEU A 346 31.46 5.97 -12.43
CA LEU A 346 30.27 6.82 -12.55
C LEU A 346 29.84 7.02 -14.00
N GLU A 347 30.79 7.13 -14.94
CA GLU A 347 30.48 7.21 -16.37
C GLU A 347 29.79 5.93 -16.86
N LYS A 348 30.23 4.74 -16.41
CA LYS A 348 29.54 3.46 -16.69
C LYS A 348 28.15 3.41 -16.06
N MET A 349 28.02 3.82 -14.80
CA MET A 349 26.76 3.84 -14.05
C MET A 349 25.71 4.70 -14.76
N ILE A 350 26.06 5.95 -15.07
CA ILE A 350 25.16 6.91 -15.73
C ILE A 350 24.77 6.41 -17.12
N ALA A 351 25.73 5.90 -17.90
CA ALA A 351 25.43 5.36 -19.23
C ALA A 351 24.47 4.16 -19.17
N ALA A 352 24.73 3.20 -18.28
CA ALA A 352 23.89 2.01 -18.15
C ALA A 352 22.48 2.34 -17.61
N ALA A 353 22.39 3.25 -16.65
CA ALA A 353 21.11 3.65 -16.06
C ALA A 353 20.21 4.42 -17.04
N THR A 354 20.79 5.20 -17.97
CA THR A 354 20.02 6.08 -18.85
C THR A 354 19.72 5.49 -20.22
N ALA A 355 20.57 4.58 -20.72
CA ALA A 355 20.41 3.97 -22.05
C ALA A 355 19.03 3.32 -22.34
N PRO A 356 18.31 2.73 -21.37
CA PRO A 356 17.00 2.13 -21.63
C PRO A 356 15.87 3.16 -21.83
N PHE A 357 16.04 4.39 -21.32
CA PHE A 357 14.97 5.39 -21.21
C PHE A 357 14.99 6.43 -22.34
N ARG A 358 13.81 6.92 -22.70
CA ARG A 358 13.67 8.07 -23.63
C ARG A 358 14.03 9.41 -22.98
N SER A 359 13.89 9.51 -21.66
CA SER A 359 14.15 10.75 -20.94
C SER A 359 15.61 11.19 -21.07
N ARG A 360 15.81 12.50 -21.12
CA ARG A 360 17.14 13.11 -20.98
C ARG A 360 17.43 13.53 -19.54
N LYS A 361 16.46 13.41 -18.63
CA LYS A 361 16.63 13.72 -17.22
C LYS A 361 17.21 12.53 -16.48
N ILE A 362 17.99 12.81 -15.43
CA ILE A 362 18.51 11.80 -14.51
C ILE A 362 18.55 12.37 -13.09
N HIS A 363 18.04 11.61 -12.14
CA HIS A 363 18.21 11.93 -10.73
C HIS A 363 19.46 11.22 -10.20
N LEU A 364 20.46 12.00 -9.77
CA LEU A 364 21.80 11.53 -9.40
C LEU A 364 21.94 11.18 -7.91
N GLY A 365 20.90 11.43 -7.11
CA GLY A 365 20.87 11.19 -5.67
C GLY A 365 21.67 12.29 -4.95
N MET A 366 22.81 11.91 -4.39
CA MET A 366 23.77 12.77 -3.67
C MET A 366 23.31 13.22 -2.27
N ASP A 367 22.30 12.58 -1.70
CA ASP A 367 21.78 12.76 -0.35
C ASP A 367 22.61 12.06 0.73
N GLU A 368 22.45 12.53 1.97
CA GLU A 368 22.89 11.89 3.23
C GLU A 368 24.31 11.30 3.21
N THR A 369 25.26 12.05 2.64
CA THR A 369 26.67 11.63 2.50
C THR A 369 27.45 11.75 3.82
N HIS A 370 26.97 11.09 4.87
CA HIS A 370 27.54 11.15 6.21
C HIS A 370 29.02 10.71 6.22
N GLY A 371 29.87 11.57 6.77
CA GLY A 371 31.30 11.34 6.87
C GLY A 371 32.07 11.57 5.57
N LEU A 372 31.46 12.17 4.55
CA LEU A 372 32.16 12.62 3.33
C LEU A 372 33.44 13.37 3.69
N ALA A 373 34.53 13.03 3.01
CA ALA A 373 35.86 13.60 3.20
C ALA A 373 36.55 13.27 4.54
N HIS A 374 35.91 12.54 5.45
CA HIS A 374 36.46 12.17 6.77
C HIS A 374 36.90 10.70 6.85
N GLY A 375 36.66 9.90 5.81
CA GLY A 375 37.08 8.51 5.73
C GLY A 375 38.45 8.34 5.05
N ARG A 376 38.51 7.43 4.08
CA ARG A 376 39.71 7.18 3.28
C ARG A 376 40.14 8.39 2.47
N TYR A 377 39.22 9.28 2.09
CA TYR A 377 39.53 10.55 1.46
C TYR A 377 40.50 11.38 2.31
N TYR A 378 40.23 11.53 3.61
CA TYR A 378 41.08 12.30 4.51
C TYR A 378 42.51 11.74 4.55
N SER A 379 42.62 10.41 4.58
CA SER A 379 43.91 9.70 4.64
C SER A 379 44.75 9.89 3.37
N ILE A 380 44.11 10.05 2.21
CA ILE A 380 44.79 10.17 0.91
C ILE A 380 45.04 11.63 0.54
N PHE A 381 44.01 12.47 0.64
CA PHE A 381 44.01 13.85 0.13
C PHE A 381 43.97 14.90 1.23
N GLY A 382 43.33 14.59 2.36
CA GLY A 382 43.01 15.56 3.42
C GLY A 382 44.23 16.30 3.98
N HIS A 383 45.36 15.60 4.17
CA HIS A 383 46.61 16.24 4.61
C HIS A 383 47.24 17.18 3.58
N ALA A 384 46.98 16.96 2.28
CA ALA A 384 47.62 17.68 1.20
C ALA A 384 46.79 18.88 0.70
N ASN A 385 45.46 18.73 0.62
CA ASN A 385 44.58 19.76 0.05
C ASN A 385 43.74 20.53 1.09
N GLY A 386 43.56 20.00 2.30
CA GLY A 386 42.80 20.63 3.38
C GLY A 386 41.33 20.94 3.04
N LYS A 387 40.73 20.27 2.06
CA LYS A 387 39.34 20.52 1.66
C LYS A 387 38.36 19.98 2.69
N ASP A 388 37.32 20.76 2.99
CA ASP A 388 36.20 20.31 3.80
C ASP A 388 35.17 19.53 2.95
N GLY A 389 34.19 18.90 3.62
CA GLY A 389 33.15 18.12 2.96
C GLY A 389 32.33 18.94 1.95
N SER A 390 32.04 20.21 2.24
CA SER A 390 31.32 21.14 1.36
C SER A 390 32.04 21.32 0.02
N ARG A 391 33.35 21.57 0.08
CA ARG A 391 34.17 21.76 -1.13
C ARG A 391 34.31 20.47 -1.92
N VAL A 392 34.50 19.34 -1.24
CA VAL A 392 34.56 18.02 -1.87
C VAL A 392 33.25 17.68 -2.58
N PHE A 393 32.10 17.97 -1.95
CA PHE A 393 30.78 17.77 -2.53
C PHE A 393 30.60 18.60 -3.81
N ALA A 394 30.87 19.91 -3.74
CA ALA A 394 30.69 20.81 -4.88
C ALA A 394 31.59 20.43 -6.08
N GLU A 395 32.87 20.11 -5.83
CA GLU A 395 33.79 19.68 -6.90
C GLU A 395 33.43 18.30 -7.46
N HIS A 396 32.91 17.38 -6.62
CA HIS A 396 32.38 16.11 -7.10
C HIS A 396 31.19 16.32 -8.01
N LEU A 397 30.21 17.12 -7.59
CA LEU A 397 29.03 17.46 -8.38
C LEU A 397 29.41 18.08 -9.73
N GLN A 398 30.38 19.00 -9.78
CA GLN A 398 30.88 19.55 -11.05
C GLN A 398 31.41 18.49 -12.01
N ARG A 399 32.14 17.50 -11.50
CA ARG A 399 32.69 16.42 -12.32
C ARG A 399 31.59 15.48 -12.82
N VAL A 400 30.61 15.16 -11.98
CA VAL A 400 29.48 14.32 -12.38
C VAL A 400 28.58 15.04 -13.39
N ASP A 401 28.28 16.31 -13.16
CA ASP A 401 27.53 17.12 -14.13
C ASP A 401 28.30 17.26 -15.46
N ALA A 402 29.63 17.38 -15.44
CA ALA A 402 30.42 17.34 -16.66
C ALA A 402 30.31 16.00 -17.42
N ILE A 403 30.09 14.86 -16.73
CA ILE A 403 29.76 13.58 -17.36
C ILE A 403 28.37 13.66 -18.01
N CYS A 404 27.35 14.10 -17.26
CA CYS A 404 25.98 14.25 -17.75
C CYS A 404 25.90 15.14 -19.00
N ARG A 405 26.57 16.30 -18.99
CA ARG A 405 26.59 17.22 -20.13
C ARG A 405 27.23 16.63 -21.38
N ARG A 406 28.29 15.81 -21.25
CA ARG A 406 28.87 15.08 -22.40
C ARG A 406 27.89 14.06 -22.98
N MET A 407 27.00 13.52 -22.17
CA MET A 407 25.96 12.58 -22.56
C MET A 407 24.64 13.26 -22.97
N ALA A 408 24.59 14.60 -22.99
CA ALA A 408 23.38 15.39 -23.22
C ALA A 408 22.23 15.03 -22.25
N LEU A 409 22.57 14.88 -20.96
CA LEU A 409 21.63 14.63 -19.87
C LEU A 409 21.41 15.91 -19.04
N GLU A 410 20.21 15.99 -18.45
CA GLU A 410 19.72 17.03 -17.55
C GLU A 410 19.67 16.48 -16.12
N PRO A 411 20.71 16.72 -15.30
CA PRO A 411 20.79 16.13 -13.97
C PRO A 411 19.93 16.87 -12.94
N MET A 412 19.41 16.11 -11.98
CA MET A 412 18.82 16.62 -10.74
C MET A 412 19.44 15.92 -9.52
N ILE A 413 19.46 16.59 -8.37
CA ILE A 413 19.97 16.04 -7.10
C ILE A 413 19.02 16.36 -5.95
N TRP A 414 19.08 15.53 -4.90
CA TRP A 414 18.56 15.93 -3.60
C TRP A 414 19.38 17.11 -3.06
N SER A 415 18.70 18.09 -2.47
CA SER A 415 19.34 19.36 -2.08
C SER A 415 19.88 19.39 -0.65
N ASP A 416 19.65 18.36 0.17
CA ASP A 416 19.93 18.35 1.61
C ASP A 416 21.37 18.67 1.97
N MET A 417 22.32 18.07 1.26
CA MET A 417 23.75 18.28 1.51
C MET A 417 24.18 19.75 1.32
N LEU A 418 23.48 20.53 0.49
CA LEU A 418 23.75 21.95 0.28
C LEU A 418 23.40 22.81 1.51
N PHE A 419 22.46 22.35 2.33
CA PHE A 419 22.05 23.03 3.57
C PHE A 419 22.72 22.43 4.82
N CYS A 420 23.00 21.12 4.84
CA CYS A 420 23.64 20.43 5.97
C CYS A 420 25.12 20.75 6.14
N LEU A 421 25.89 20.78 5.05
CA LEU A 421 27.33 21.00 5.13
C LEU A 421 27.66 22.42 5.60
N SER A 422 26.76 23.38 5.40
CA SER A 422 26.86 24.74 5.94
C SER A 422 26.61 24.87 7.44
N SER A 423 25.80 23.99 8.03
CA SER A 423 25.43 24.06 9.45
C SER A 423 26.45 23.39 10.39
N ARG A 424 27.59 22.91 9.87
CA ARG A 424 28.65 22.17 10.60
C ARG A 424 28.13 20.96 11.40
N ASN A 425 26.92 20.48 11.10
CA ASN A 425 26.28 19.37 11.79
C ASN A 425 25.67 18.42 10.75
N ASN A 426 26.34 17.29 10.50
CA ASN A 426 25.95 16.29 9.50
C ASN A 426 24.76 15.43 9.96
N SER A 427 23.68 16.05 10.47
CA SER A 427 22.47 15.34 10.93
C SER A 427 21.22 15.84 10.23
N LEU A 428 20.20 14.99 10.14
CA LEU A 428 18.85 15.34 9.68
C LEU A 428 18.27 16.54 10.45
N THR A 429 18.57 16.63 11.74
CA THR A 429 18.23 17.79 12.57
C THR A 429 18.98 19.06 12.11
N GLY A 430 20.26 18.94 11.75
CA GLY A 430 21.06 20.03 11.18
C GLY A 430 20.57 20.50 9.80
N TYR A 431 19.94 19.63 9.01
CA TYR A 431 19.23 19.99 7.79
C TYR A 431 18.05 20.91 8.11
N TYR A 432 17.12 20.46 8.94
CA TYR A 432 15.87 21.17 9.21
C TYR A 432 16.02 22.42 10.08
N ASP A 433 17.02 22.48 10.97
CA ASP A 433 17.31 23.65 11.82
C ASP A 433 18.03 24.79 11.08
N SER A 434 18.61 24.53 9.90
CA SER A 434 19.34 25.54 9.12
C SER A 434 18.38 26.49 8.39
N ALA A 435 17.92 27.55 9.06
CA ALA A 435 16.98 28.53 8.50
C ALA A 435 17.54 29.35 7.32
N LYS A 436 18.84 29.27 7.05
CA LYS A 436 19.49 29.98 5.93
C LYS A 436 20.34 29.01 5.11
N PRO A 437 20.28 29.09 3.76
CA PRO A 437 21.32 28.49 2.94
C PRO A 437 22.70 29.02 3.37
N ALA A 438 23.75 28.25 3.07
CA ALA A 438 25.13 28.71 3.21
C ALA A 438 25.27 30.15 2.70
N ASP A 439 26.00 31.00 3.43
CA ASP A 439 26.28 32.40 3.05
C ASP A 439 26.64 32.43 1.56
N ALA A 440 25.75 33.03 0.75
CA ALA A 440 25.54 32.98 -0.71
C ALA A 440 26.76 32.79 -1.65
N SER A 441 27.58 31.80 -1.37
CA SER A 441 28.90 31.54 -1.95
C SER A 441 29.22 30.06 -1.88
N VAL A 442 28.24 29.19 -2.13
CA VAL A 442 28.57 27.84 -2.62
C VAL A 442 29.07 28.00 -4.06
N GLU A 443 30.26 28.59 -4.22
CA GLU A 443 30.96 28.66 -5.48
C GLU A 443 31.07 27.24 -6.03
N GLY A 444 30.42 27.01 -7.18
CA GLY A 444 30.63 25.81 -7.94
C GLY A 444 29.47 24.82 -8.03
N ILE A 445 28.29 25.11 -7.48
CA ILE A 445 27.09 24.34 -7.88
C ILE A 445 26.82 24.65 -9.36
N PRO A 446 26.75 23.66 -10.25
CA PRO A 446 26.52 23.94 -11.67
C PRO A 446 25.09 24.43 -11.94
N ASP A 447 24.96 25.50 -12.74
CA ASP A 447 23.67 26.11 -13.08
C ASP A 447 22.67 25.13 -13.71
N GLY A 448 23.16 24.14 -14.46
CA GLY A 448 22.34 23.15 -15.18
C GLY A 448 21.83 21.96 -14.35
N VAL A 449 22.07 21.93 -13.02
CA VAL A 449 21.60 20.85 -12.14
C VAL A 449 20.34 21.27 -11.39
N ASP A 450 19.20 20.62 -11.64
CA ASP A 450 17.97 20.86 -10.89
C ASP A 450 18.09 20.43 -9.42
N LEU A 451 17.48 21.19 -8.51
CA LEU A 451 17.44 20.87 -7.09
C LEU A 451 16.08 20.27 -6.71
N VAL A 452 16.13 19.19 -5.94
CA VAL A 452 14.95 18.53 -5.39
C VAL A 452 14.90 18.73 -3.88
N TYR A 453 13.90 19.50 -3.45
CA TYR A 453 13.57 19.70 -2.05
C TYR A 453 12.68 18.57 -1.55
N TRP A 454 13.19 17.78 -0.61
CA TRP A 454 12.43 16.73 0.06
C TRP A 454 12.11 17.07 1.51
N ASP A 455 10.86 16.83 1.90
CA ASP A 455 10.39 16.92 3.28
C ASP A 455 9.12 16.10 3.44
N TYR A 456 9.14 15.21 4.43
CA TYR A 456 8.08 14.24 4.68
C TYR A 456 7.46 14.43 6.07
N TYR A 457 7.95 15.37 6.88
CA TYR A 457 7.73 15.36 8.33
C TYR A 457 6.90 16.54 8.82
N HIS A 458 6.99 17.68 8.13
CA HIS A 458 6.29 18.87 8.57
C HIS A 458 4.79 18.81 8.20
N THR A 459 3.96 19.21 9.15
CA THR A 459 2.49 19.24 8.99
C THR A 459 1.97 20.64 8.67
N SER A 460 2.82 21.66 8.74
CA SER A 460 2.50 23.06 8.44
C SER A 460 2.98 23.50 7.05
N GLN A 461 2.12 24.23 6.35
CA GLN A 461 2.45 24.83 5.04
C GLN A 461 3.64 25.80 5.11
N ARG A 462 3.79 26.50 6.23
CA ARG A 462 4.84 27.51 6.44
C ARG A 462 6.25 26.93 6.34
N SER A 463 6.47 25.74 6.91
CA SER A 463 7.77 25.07 6.89
C SER A 463 8.23 24.79 5.44
N TYR A 464 7.33 24.27 4.61
CA TYR A 464 7.59 24.05 3.18
C TYR A 464 7.80 25.38 2.43
N ALA A 465 6.94 26.38 2.64
CA ALA A 465 7.05 27.67 1.95
C ALA A 465 8.40 28.36 2.23
N SER A 466 8.86 28.33 3.49
CA SER A 466 10.17 28.87 3.87
C SER A 466 11.31 28.16 3.16
N ARG A 467 11.24 26.83 3.01
CA ARG A 467 12.27 26.06 2.33
C ARG A 467 12.27 26.27 0.82
N ILE A 468 11.10 26.36 0.19
CA ILE A 468 10.96 26.70 -1.24
C ILE A 468 11.59 28.08 -1.52
N GLU A 469 11.35 29.07 -0.66
CA GLU A 469 12.00 30.38 -0.77
C GLU A 469 13.52 30.27 -0.67
N GLY A 470 14.05 29.55 0.32
CA GLY A 470 15.49 29.36 0.48
C GLY A 470 16.17 28.71 -0.74
N HIS A 471 15.46 27.81 -1.44
CA HIS A 471 15.96 27.24 -2.70
C HIS A 471 15.96 28.27 -3.84
N ARG A 472 14.92 29.12 -3.93
CA ARG A 472 14.87 30.22 -4.89
C ARG A 472 15.98 31.24 -4.64
N GLU A 473 16.25 31.59 -3.39
CA GLU A 473 17.37 32.47 -3.02
C GLU A 473 18.72 31.83 -3.37
N LEU A 474 18.86 30.50 -3.24
CA LEU A 474 20.09 29.78 -3.53
C LEU A 474 20.39 29.65 -5.04
N ARG A 475 19.38 29.42 -5.88
CA ARG A 475 19.56 29.10 -7.32
C ARG A 475 18.89 30.04 -8.31
N GLY A 476 18.09 30.99 -7.85
CA GLY A 476 17.27 31.86 -8.71
C GLY A 476 16.07 31.15 -9.36
N SER A 477 15.81 29.88 -9.03
CA SER A 477 14.70 29.08 -9.52
C SER A 477 14.08 28.24 -8.40
N SER A 478 12.80 27.91 -8.53
CA SER A 478 12.13 27.04 -7.57
C SER A 478 12.60 25.59 -7.72
N PRO A 479 12.66 24.83 -6.61
CA PRO A 479 13.05 23.44 -6.66
C PRO A 479 11.91 22.57 -7.18
N TRP A 480 12.24 21.35 -7.59
CA TRP A 480 11.27 20.26 -7.58
C TRP A 480 10.91 19.97 -6.12
N THR A 481 9.64 19.66 -5.83
CA THR A 481 9.22 19.32 -4.46
C THR A 481 8.84 17.85 -4.35
N ALA A 482 9.43 17.18 -3.36
CA ALA A 482 9.17 15.78 -3.07
C ALA A 482 8.44 15.66 -1.72
N ALA A 483 7.24 15.08 -1.78
CA ALA A 483 6.49 14.66 -0.60
C ALA A 483 6.72 13.16 -0.33
N GLY A 484 6.24 12.66 0.82
CA GLY A 484 6.41 11.26 1.22
C GLY A 484 5.08 10.57 1.47
N SER A 485 4.85 9.45 0.81
CA SER A 485 3.88 8.46 1.27
C SER A 485 4.55 7.57 2.29
N TRP A 486 4.13 7.71 3.54
CA TRP A 486 4.80 7.11 4.70
C TRP A 486 4.65 5.60 4.70
N THR A 487 5.62 4.95 4.08
CA THR A 487 5.67 3.51 3.79
C THR A 487 6.87 2.82 4.42
N TRP A 488 7.91 3.59 4.76
CA TRP A 488 9.12 3.07 5.37
C TRP A 488 8.94 2.73 6.84
N SER A 489 9.71 1.74 7.29
CA SER A 489 9.78 1.28 8.67
C SER A 489 8.43 0.82 9.26
N ARG A 490 7.53 0.25 8.44
CA ARG A 490 6.20 -0.25 8.82
C ARG A 490 5.69 -1.33 7.86
N PHE A 491 4.53 -1.94 8.16
CA PHE A 491 3.89 -2.96 7.31
C PHE A 491 2.72 -2.45 6.46
N TRP A 492 2.15 -1.30 6.85
CA TRP A 492 1.04 -0.64 6.16
C TRP A 492 1.27 0.87 6.14
N THR A 493 0.86 1.54 5.06
CA THR A 493 1.09 2.99 4.89
C THR A 493 0.40 3.79 6.01
N ALA A 494 1.09 4.78 6.59
CA ALA A 494 0.48 5.74 7.52
C ALA A 494 -0.31 6.80 6.76
N LEU A 495 -1.50 6.42 6.29
CA LEU A 495 -2.30 7.25 5.39
C LEU A 495 -2.73 8.58 6.03
N PRO A 496 -3.25 8.63 7.28
CA PRO A 496 -3.64 9.90 7.89
C PRO A 496 -2.49 10.90 7.99
N PHE A 497 -1.31 10.46 8.46
CA PHE A 497 -0.12 11.31 8.51
C PHE A 497 0.36 11.74 7.11
N THR A 498 0.31 10.82 6.16
CA THR A 498 0.63 11.10 4.75
C THR A 498 -0.27 12.19 4.17
N PHE A 499 -1.58 12.15 4.43
CA PHE A 499 -2.50 13.17 3.93
C PHE A 499 -2.20 14.55 4.51
N VAL A 500 -1.92 14.64 5.81
CA VAL A 500 -1.59 15.92 6.48
C VAL A 500 -0.32 16.54 5.89
N THR A 501 0.74 15.74 5.73
CA THR A 501 2.03 16.21 5.19
C THR A 501 1.96 16.53 3.70
N CYS A 502 1.27 15.70 2.89
CA CYS A 502 1.03 15.97 1.47
C CYS A 502 0.23 17.27 1.26
N ARG A 503 -0.81 17.49 2.06
CA ARG A 503 -1.61 18.73 2.01
C ARG A 503 -0.75 19.95 2.27
N ALA A 504 0.07 19.91 3.32
CA ALA A 504 0.96 21.02 3.68
C ALA A 504 1.99 21.30 2.56
N ASN A 505 2.60 20.24 2.01
CA ASN A 505 3.57 20.32 0.92
C ASN A 505 2.96 20.92 -0.36
N LEU A 506 1.83 20.40 -0.82
CA LEU A 506 1.20 20.84 -2.06
C LEU A 506 0.57 22.23 -1.91
N ASN A 507 -0.06 22.55 -0.78
CA ASN A 507 -0.57 23.90 -0.55
C ASN A 507 0.56 24.93 -0.55
N ALA A 508 1.75 24.61 -0.01
CA ALA A 508 2.90 25.51 -0.10
C ALA A 508 3.40 25.65 -1.55
N SER A 509 3.45 24.53 -2.28
CA SER A 509 3.88 24.50 -3.68
C SER A 509 2.94 25.26 -4.63
N LYS A 510 1.64 25.31 -4.32
CA LYS A 510 0.62 26.06 -5.08
C LYS A 510 0.61 27.57 -4.79
N GLN A 511 1.24 28.04 -3.71
CA GLN A 511 1.15 29.44 -3.31
C GLN A 511 1.60 30.39 -4.43
N ALA A 512 0.91 31.53 -4.56
CA ALA A 512 1.32 32.58 -5.46
C ALA A 512 2.75 33.04 -5.14
N GLY A 513 3.65 32.96 -6.13
CA GLY A 513 5.07 33.26 -5.95
C GLY A 513 5.95 32.06 -5.60
N ALA A 514 5.39 30.89 -5.27
CA ALA A 514 6.17 29.69 -4.99
C ALA A 514 6.96 29.21 -6.22
N GLY A 515 6.42 29.40 -7.42
CA GLY A 515 7.09 29.09 -8.71
C GLY A 515 7.37 27.61 -8.94
N VAL A 516 6.81 26.70 -8.13
CA VAL A 516 7.03 25.26 -8.24
C VAL A 516 6.24 24.70 -9.42
N ASP A 517 6.92 24.11 -10.39
CA ASP A 517 6.31 23.49 -11.58
C ASP A 517 6.31 21.95 -11.54
N HIS A 518 7.11 21.36 -10.66
CA HIS A 518 7.33 19.92 -10.60
C HIS A 518 7.21 19.40 -9.18
N VAL A 519 6.25 18.49 -8.99
CA VAL A 519 5.96 17.86 -7.69
C VAL A 519 5.92 16.36 -7.85
N PHE A 520 6.39 15.62 -6.84
CA PHE A 520 6.26 14.17 -6.84
C PHE A 520 6.16 13.54 -5.45
N LEU A 521 5.52 12.38 -5.39
CA LEU A 521 5.35 11.60 -4.17
C LEU A 521 6.36 10.44 -4.11
N THR A 522 7.18 10.40 -3.07
CA THR A 522 8.14 9.33 -2.82
C THR A 522 7.52 8.20 -2.00
N THR A 523 7.96 6.96 -2.25
CA THR A 523 7.65 5.78 -1.43
C THR A 523 8.93 5.04 -1.09
N TRP A 524 9.42 5.27 0.13
CA TRP A 524 10.64 4.64 0.64
C TRP A 524 10.36 3.28 1.29
N GLY A 525 11.30 2.35 1.15
CA GLY A 525 11.17 0.97 1.63
C GLY A 525 12.10 0.62 2.79
N ASP A 526 12.44 1.57 3.66
CA ASP A 526 13.53 1.39 4.64
C ASP A 526 13.39 0.10 5.48
N GLU A 527 14.55 -0.48 5.76
CA GLU A 527 14.72 -1.72 6.52
C GLU A 527 14.11 -2.98 5.87
N GLY A 528 14.05 -3.04 4.54
CA GLY A 528 13.81 -4.29 3.81
C GLY A 528 12.51 -4.36 3.03
N ASN A 529 11.81 -3.23 2.85
CA ASN A 529 10.59 -3.09 2.06
C ASN A 529 9.47 -4.04 2.53
N GLU A 530 9.26 -4.09 3.86
CA GLU A 530 8.29 -4.98 4.53
C GLU A 530 6.83 -4.53 4.39
N VAL A 531 6.61 -3.35 3.81
CA VAL A 531 5.28 -2.76 3.60
C VAL A 531 4.59 -3.40 2.40
N ASP A 532 3.27 -3.59 2.47
CA ASP A 532 2.50 -3.77 1.23
C ASP A 532 2.46 -2.43 0.48
N LEU A 533 3.26 -2.29 -0.58
CA LEU A 533 3.34 -1.06 -1.38
C LEU A 533 1.97 -0.56 -1.84
N TRP A 534 1.02 -1.45 -2.10
CA TRP A 534 -0.30 -1.05 -2.57
C TRP A 534 -1.19 -0.47 -1.47
N SER A 535 -0.81 -0.57 -0.20
CA SER A 535 -1.43 0.20 0.87
C SER A 535 -1.31 1.72 0.68
N SER A 536 -0.37 2.19 -0.17
CA SER A 536 -0.15 3.59 -0.52
C SER A 536 -1.06 4.11 -1.66
N LEU A 537 -1.88 3.26 -2.28
CA LEU A 537 -2.83 3.69 -3.35
C LEU A 537 -3.75 4.85 -2.96
N PRO A 538 -4.28 4.95 -1.72
CA PRO A 538 -5.01 6.14 -1.28
C PRO A 538 -4.16 7.41 -1.23
N ALA A 539 -2.87 7.31 -0.85
CA ALA A 539 -1.94 8.44 -0.86
C ALA A 539 -1.67 8.94 -2.28
N TRP A 540 -1.44 8.04 -3.24
CA TRP A 540 -1.31 8.42 -4.65
C TRP A 540 -2.56 9.11 -5.18
N SER A 541 -3.75 8.61 -4.82
CA SER A 541 -5.03 9.20 -5.22
C SER A 541 -5.21 10.61 -4.62
N TYR A 542 -4.93 10.76 -3.32
CA TYR A 542 -5.04 12.03 -2.61
C TYR A 542 -4.08 13.08 -3.19
N TYR A 543 -2.81 12.70 -3.36
CA TYR A 543 -1.77 13.58 -3.90
C TYR A 543 -2.07 14.01 -5.35
N ALA A 544 -2.57 13.09 -6.18
CA ALA A 544 -2.98 13.41 -7.54
C ALA A 544 -4.13 14.41 -7.56
N ASP A 545 -5.19 14.18 -6.79
CA ASP A 545 -6.33 15.08 -6.80
C ASP A 545 -5.99 16.46 -6.27
N HIS A 546 -5.18 16.52 -5.21
CA HIS A 546 -4.73 17.78 -4.64
C HIS A 546 -3.83 18.57 -5.60
N ALA A 547 -3.05 17.89 -6.46
CA ALA A 547 -2.28 18.53 -7.54
C ALA A 547 -3.15 19.16 -8.64
N TYR A 548 -4.41 18.73 -8.78
CA TYR A 548 -5.39 19.25 -9.74
C TYR A 548 -6.50 20.10 -9.09
N THR A 549 -6.50 20.23 -7.76
CA THR A 549 -7.41 21.09 -7.01
C THR A 549 -6.74 22.43 -6.67
N PRO A 550 -7.33 23.59 -7.04
CA PRO A 550 -6.77 24.89 -6.69
C PRO A 550 -6.94 25.22 -5.20
N ASP A 551 -7.97 24.68 -4.56
CA ASP A 551 -8.29 24.89 -3.14
C ASP A 551 -7.29 24.17 -2.20
N ASP A 552 -7.35 24.52 -0.91
CA ASP A 552 -6.46 23.95 0.11
C ASP A 552 -6.75 22.47 0.43
N GLU A 553 -7.89 21.95 0.02
CA GLU A 553 -8.34 20.58 0.25
C GLU A 553 -9.11 20.04 -0.96
N VAL A 554 -9.09 18.71 -1.13
CA VAL A 554 -9.77 18.01 -2.24
C VAL A 554 -11.26 17.78 -1.98
N ASP A 555 -12.04 17.54 -3.04
CA ASP A 555 -13.38 16.95 -2.94
C ASP A 555 -13.25 15.48 -2.50
N VAL A 556 -13.45 15.24 -1.19
CA VAL A 556 -13.27 13.93 -0.56
C VAL A 556 -14.23 12.88 -1.14
N GLU A 557 -15.46 13.24 -1.50
CA GLU A 557 -16.42 12.30 -2.07
C GLU A 557 -15.96 11.85 -3.46
N LEU A 558 -15.53 12.81 -4.30
CA LEU A 558 -15.00 12.50 -5.62
C LEU A 558 -13.69 11.71 -5.54
N LEU A 559 -12.80 12.03 -4.59
CA LEU A 559 -11.57 11.28 -4.34
C LEU A 559 -11.87 9.81 -4.03
N LYS A 560 -12.80 9.55 -3.10
CA LYS A 560 -13.18 8.18 -2.72
C LYS A 560 -13.80 7.42 -3.90
N ALA A 561 -14.65 8.09 -4.68
CA ALA A 561 -15.25 7.50 -5.87
C ALA A 561 -14.23 7.19 -6.97
N ARG A 562 -13.24 8.07 -7.15
CA ARG A 562 -12.13 7.87 -8.10
C ARG A 562 -11.24 6.73 -7.66
N PHE A 563 -10.88 6.66 -6.38
CA PHE A 563 -10.14 5.54 -5.82
C PHE A 563 -10.88 4.21 -6.04
N ASP A 564 -12.18 4.17 -5.73
CA ASP A 564 -13.01 2.99 -5.96
C ASP A 564 -13.09 2.58 -7.44
N ALA A 565 -13.25 3.55 -8.34
CA ALA A 565 -13.40 3.27 -9.76
C ALA A 565 -12.08 2.81 -10.42
N VAL A 566 -10.96 3.42 -10.03
CA VAL A 566 -9.63 3.16 -10.63
C VAL A 566 -8.93 1.97 -9.98
N VAL A 567 -8.97 1.89 -8.66
CA VAL A 567 -8.25 0.87 -7.87
C VAL A 567 -9.14 -0.32 -7.54
N GLY A 568 -10.46 -0.12 -7.36
CA GLY A 568 -11.37 -1.16 -6.90
C GLY A 568 -11.25 -1.49 -5.41
N GLY A 569 -10.75 -0.55 -4.60
CA GLY A 569 -10.72 -0.64 -3.13
C GLY A 569 -11.67 0.37 -2.48
N GLN A 570 -12.04 0.14 -1.23
CA GLN A 570 -12.71 1.15 -0.42
C GLN A 570 -11.67 2.01 0.30
N PHE A 571 -11.71 3.33 0.08
CA PHE A 571 -10.72 4.27 0.62
C PHE A 571 -10.62 4.20 2.14
N ASP A 572 -11.76 4.23 2.85
CA ASP A 572 -11.81 4.25 4.31
C ASP A 572 -11.31 2.95 4.94
N ASP A 573 -11.49 1.80 4.27
CA ASP A 573 -10.98 0.52 4.76
C ASP A 573 -9.45 0.45 4.66
N PHE A 574 -8.86 1.05 3.62
CA PHE A 574 -7.42 1.20 3.54
C PHE A 574 -6.88 2.13 4.64
N VAL A 575 -7.61 3.22 4.93
CA VAL A 575 -7.29 4.12 6.05
C VAL A 575 -7.37 3.37 7.38
N LEU A 576 -8.39 2.53 7.60
CA LEU A 576 -8.52 1.66 8.79
C LEU A 576 -7.29 0.77 8.99
N GLY A 577 -6.67 0.27 7.92
CA GLY A 577 -5.42 -0.50 8.02
C GLY A 577 -4.27 0.27 8.68
N SER A 578 -4.27 1.61 8.63
CA SER A 578 -3.27 2.47 9.30
C SER A 578 -3.33 2.38 10.82
N LYS A 579 -4.46 1.90 11.37
CA LYS A 579 -4.59 1.63 12.81
C LYS A 579 -3.66 0.51 13.30
N LEU A 580 -2.91 -0.17 12.43
CA LEU A 580 -1.78 -0.99 12.87
C LEU A 580 -0.79 -0.19 13.73
N ASP A 581 -0.51 1.06 13.37
CA ASP A 581 0.47 1.90 14.08
C ASP A 581 -0.15 3.14 14.73
N GLU A 582 -1.39 3.49 14.37
CA GLU A 582 -2.12 4.61 14.94
C GLU A 582 -3.09 4.13 16.04
N HIS A 583 -2.80 4.49 17.30
CA HIS A 583 -3.51 3.96 18.48
C HIS A 583 -4.56 4.91 19.09
N SER A 584 -4.63 6.16 18.62
CA SER A 584 -5.60 7.17 19.09
C SER A 584 -6.57 7.56 17.98
N ASP A 585 -7.81 7.90 18.37
CA ASP A 585 -8.81 8.50 17.49
C ASP A 585 -8.92 10.04 17.68
N ASP A 586 -8.02 10.61 18.49
CA ASP A 586 -8.06 12.04 18.82
C ASP A 586 -7.57 12.90 17.64
N GLU A 587 -8.23 14.03 17.39
CA GLU A 587 -7.84 15.00 16.36
C GLU A 587 -6.45 15.60 16.62
N THR A 588 -5.94 15.46 17.85
CA THR A 588 -4.58 15.88 18.26
C THR A 588 -3.46 14.96 17.78
N THR A 589 -3.77 13.79 17.19
CA THR A 589 -2.77 12.78 16.79
C THR A 589 -1.78 13.30 15.74
N HIS A 590 -2.17 14.30 14.94
CA HIS A 590 -1.31 14.95 13.95
C HIS A 590 -1.41 16.47 14.06
N PRO A 591 -0.73 17.08 15.05
CA PRO A 591 -0.80 18.52 15.25
C PRO A 591 -0.22 19.25 14.03
N VAL A 592 -0.89 20.33 13.63
CA VAL A 592 -0.43 21.20 12.53
C VAL A 592 0.47 22.28 13.13
N ASP A 593 1.78 22.06 13.07
CA ASP A 593 2.76 23.03 13.55
C ASP A 593 4.08 22.95 12.75
N ASP A 594 5.04 23.81 13.09
CA ASP A 594 6.34 23.91 12.42
C ASP A 594 7.38 22.89 12.94
N ARG A 595 6.96 21.88 13.74
CA ARG A 595 7.88 20.83 14.24
C ARG A 595 7.92 19.64 13.29
N ILE A 596 9.02 18.90 13.37
CA ILE A 596 9.16 17.59 12.75
C ILE A 596 8.29 16.60 13.52
N HIS A 597 7.41 15.91 12.80
CA HIS A 597 6.63 14.80 13.31
C HIS A 597 7.01 13.51 12.62
N PHE A 598 6.88 12.41 13.34
CA PHE A 598 7.09 11.08 12.81
C PHE A 598 5.84 10.25 13.08
N ALA A 599 5.39 9.51 12.07
CA ALA A 599 4.33 8.53 12.28
C ALA A 599 4.89 7.34 13.08
N PRO A 600 4.27 6.95 14.21
CA PRO A 600 4.69 5.77 14.98
C PRO A 600 4.67 4.50 14.13
N ASN A 601 5.38 3.47 14.59
CA ASN A 601 5.50 2.17 13.92
C ASN A 601 5.46 0.98 14.90
N THR A 602 4.66 1.10 15.96
CA THR A 602 4.54 0.15 17.08
C THR A 602 4.34 -1.30 16.64
N SER A 603 3.60 -1.54 15.55
CA SER A 603 3.35 -2.89 15.02
C SER A 603 4.65 -3.60 14.64
N LYS A 604 5.60 -2.86 14.05
CA LYS A 604 6.91 -3.38 13.64
C LYS A 604 7.76 -3.78 14.83
N TRP A 605 7.87 -2.90 15.82
CA TRP A 605 8.60 -3.18 17.06
C TRP A 605 8.03 -4.38 17.80
N LEU A 606 6.70 -4.41 17.95
CA LEU A 606 6.04 -5.50 18.66
C LEU A 606 6.11 -6.82 17.87
N LEU A 607 6.09 -6.82 16.54
CA LEU A 607 6.26 -8.06 15.77
C LEU A 607 7.67 -8.62 15.96
N TRP A 608 8.70 -7.79 15.72
CA TRP A 608 10.09 -8.23 15.67
C TRP A 608 10.78 -8.36 17.02
N SER A 609 10.17 -7.89 18.13
CA SER A 609 10.73 -8.12 19.47
C SER A 609 10.89 -9.62 19.79
N ASP A 610 11.91 -10.01 20.55
CA ASP A 610 11.99 -11.38 21.06
C ASP A 610 10.81 -11.65 22.02
N PRO A 611 10.12 -12.80 21.94
CA PRO A 611 9.00 -13.11 22.84
C PRO A 611 9.43 -13.35 24.29
N VAL A 612 10.72 -13.57 24.58
CA VAL A 612 11.26 -13.74 25.93
C VAL A 612 11.92 -12.44 26.43
N ALA A 613 12.77 -11.82 25.61
CA ALA A 613 13.44 -10.55 25.90
C ALA A 613 12.63 -9.34 25.38
N SER A 614 11.32 -9.35 25.57
CA SER A 614 10.38 -8.36 25.01
C SER A 614 10.55 -6.99 25.69
N PHE A 615 11.21 -6.05 25.03
CA PHE A 615 11.43 -4.70 25.58
C PHE A 615 10.31 -3.69 25.25
N VAL A 616 9.41 -4.03 24.33
CA VAL A 616 8.34 -3.13 23.86
C VAL A 616 7.16 -3.10 24.84
N GLU A 617 6.83 -4.24 25.46
CA GLU A 617 5.68 -4.37 26.37
C GLU A 617 5.71 -3.38 27.55
N PRO A 618 6.82 -3.22 28.30
CA PRO A 618 6.85 -2.28 29.43
C PRO A 618 6.73 -0.82 28.99
N SER A 619 7.34 -0.47 27.86
CA SER A 619 7.27 0.88 27.28
C SER A 619 5.86 1.22 26.79
N ALA A 620 5.18 0.28 26.14
CA ALA A 620 3.78 0.46 25.73
C ALA A 620 2.86 0.64 26.94
N ALA A 621 3.02 -0.19 27.97
CA ALA A 621 2.25 -0.08 29.21
C ALA A 621 2.52 1.25 29.94
N ALA A 622 3.77 1.70 30.00
CA ALA A 622 4.14 2.99 30.61
C ALA A 622 3.55 4.19 29.85
N ALA A 623 3.37 4.07 28.53
CA ALA A 623 2.68 5.04 27.70
C ALA A 623 1.15 4.97 27.80
N GLY A 624 0.59 4.06 28.61
CA GLY A 624 -0.86 3.89 28.77
C GLY A 624 -1.55 3.18 27.60
N LEU A 625 -0.79 2.49 26.73
CA LEU A 625 -1.33 1.81 25.56
C LEU A 625 -1.75 0.37 25.89
N ASP A 626 -3.03 0.05 25.69
CA ASP A 626 -3.54 -1.33 25.73
C ASP A 626 -3.45 -1.98 24.34
N LEU A 627 -2.25 -2.44 24.00
CA LEU A 627 -1.99 -3.04 22.68
C LEU A 627 -2.75 -4.35 22.46
N GLU A 628 -3.01 -5.15 23.50
CA GLU A 628 -3.76 -6.41 23.36
C GLU A 628 -5.19 -6.11 22.91
N ARG A 629 -5.87 -5.18 23.59
CA ARG A 629 -7.23 -4.77 23.22
C ARG A 629 -7.28 -4.09 21.86
N HIS A 630 -6.33 -3.19 21.57
CA HIS A 630 -6.25 -2.47 20.31
C HIS A 630 -6.16 -3.41 19.11
N TYR A 631 -5.20 -4.34 19.12
CA TYR A 631 -5.02 -5.26 18.00
C TYR A 631 -6.11 -6.33 17.91
N ALA A 632 -6.73 -6.72 19.03
CA ALA A 632 -7.91 -7.60 19.00
C ALA A 632 -9.11 -6.91 18.35
N TRP A 633 -9.35 -5.63 18.65
CA TRP A 633 -10.38 -4.84 17.98
C TRP A 633 -10.07 -4.67 16.48
N LEU A 634 -8.82 -4.33 16.13
CA LEU A 634 -8.43 -4.13 14.74
C LEU A 634 -8.56 -5.42 13.91
N GLU A 635 -8.19 -6.56 14.49
CA GLU A 635 -8.39 -7.87 13.87
C GLU A 635 -9.85 -8.08 13.47
N GLU A 636 -10.79 -7.81 14.39
CA GLU A 636 -12.22 -7.98 14.14
C GLU A 636 -12.75 -6.94 13.14
N ALA A 637 -12.36 -5.67 13.28
CA ALA A 637 -12.77 -4.60 12.38
C ALA A 637 -12.31 -4.85 10.93
N LEU A 638 -11.09 -5.36 10.73
CA LEU A 638 -10.60 -5.74 9.41
C LEU A 638 -11.28 -7.01 8.89
N ARG A 639 -11.62 -7.96 9.78
CA ARG A 639 -12.34 -9.18 9.41
C ARG A 639 -13.73 -8.86 8.87
N GLU A 640 -14.48 -8.01 9.56
CA GLU A 640 -15.81 -7.55 9.11
C GLU A 640 -15.77 -6.96 7.69
N ARG A 641 -14.66 -6.30 7.33
CA ARG A 641 -14.46 -5.60 6.05
C ARG A 641 -14.06 -6.55 4.93
N LEU A 642 -13.48 -7.70 5.28
CA LEU A 642 -13.15 -8.76 4.33
C LEU A 642 -14.30 -9.76 4.13
N GLU A 643 -15.01 -10.11 5.21
CA GLU A 643 -16.07 -11.13 5.19
C GLU A 643 -17.44 -10.53 4.81
N GLY A 644 -17.66 -9.23 5.11
CA GLY A 644 -18.95 -8.57 4.93
C GLY A 644 -19.97 -9.04 5.97
N THR A 645 -20.74 -8.11 6.54
CA THR A 645 -21.72 -8.45 7.57
C THR A 645 -22.81 -9.36 6.97
N VAL A 646 -22.89 -10.61 7.43
CA VAL A 646 -24.07 -11.45 7.23
C VAL A 646 -25.15 -10.88 8.14
N VAL A 647 -26.15 -10.23 7.56
CA VAL A 647 -27.42 -10.05 8.28
C VAL A 647 -28.07 -11.41 8.26
N GLU A 648 -28.03 -12.13 9.38
CA GLU A 648 -28.95 -13.24 9.60
C GLU A 648 -30.37 -12.66 9.45
N THR A 649 -31.08 -13.05 8.41
CA THR A 649 -32.54 -12.93 8.43
C THR A 649 -32.99 -13.87 9.52
N ASP A 650 -33.50 -13.28 10.60
CA ASP A 650 -34.03 -13.99 11.76
C ASP A 650 -35.24 -14.82 11.29
N ASP A 651 -34.99 -16.02 10.77
CA ASP A 651 -36.02 -17.05 10.53
C ASP A 651 -36.37 -17.69 11.89
N ARG A 652 -36.72 -16.84 12.85
CA ARG A 652 -37.36 -17.19 14.11
C ARG A 652 -38.69 -16.51 14.19
N GLU A 653 -39.63 -16.94 13.35
CA GLU A 653 -41.04 -16.96 13.72
C GLU A 653 -41.76 -18.02 12.89
N ASP A 654 -42.73 -18.68 13.53
CA ASP A 654 -43.61 -19.75 13.04
C ASP A 654 -43.05 -21.17 12.83
N ARG A 655 -42.92 -21.90 13.96
CA ARG A 655 -43.60 -23.20 14.10
C ARG A 655 -44.27 -23.34 15.46
N SER A 656 -45.55 -23.00 15.46
CA SER A 656 -46.52 -23.43 16.46
C SER A 656 -46.79 -24.93 16.35
N ASP A 657 -47.11 -25.52 17.51
CA ASP A 657 -47.61 -26.86 17.80
C ASP A 657 -48.12 -27.73 16.63
N ASP A 658 -47.57 -28.95 16.49
CA ASP A 658 -48.42 -30.14 16.50
C ASP A 658 -47.68 -31.40 17.02
N ARG A 659 -48.39 -32.17 17.83
CA ARG A 659 -47.95 -33.38 18.52
C ARG A 659 -48.12 -34.60 17.61
N SER A 660 -47.16 -35.53 17.59
CA SER A 660 -47.46 -36.97 17.69
C SER A 660 -46.21 -37.86 17.85
N ARG A 661 -46.43 -38.97 18.56
CA ARG A 661 -45.49 -40.02 19.03
C ARG A 661 -45.08 -41.02 17.95
N SER A 662 -43.88 -41.58 18.08
CA SER A 662 -43.50 -43.03 18.06
C SER A 662 -41.98 -43.13 17.90
N THR A 663 -41.19 -43.67 18.86
CA THR A 663 -40.83 -45.09 19.09
C THR A 663 -40.42 -45.83 17.82
N ASP A 664 -39.13 -46.09 17.58
CA ASP A 664 -38.46 -47.37 17.93
C ASP A 664 -37.02 -47.45 17.38
N ASP A 665 -36.19 -48.15 18.16
CA ASP A 665 -35.09 -49.07 17.83
C ASP A 665 -34.08 -48.83 16.68
N GLY A 666 -32.80 -48.92 17.07
CA GLY A 666 -31.99 -50.10 16.71
C GLY A 666 -31.02 -49.99 15.53
N ASP A 667 -29.74 -50.15 15.87
CA ASP A 667 -28.81 -51.12 15.26
C ASP A 667 -27.60 -50.61 14.43
N GLU A 668 -26.54 -51.37 14.69
CA GLU A 668 -25.12 -51.45 14.31
C GLU A 668 -24.61 -50.91 12.95
N GLY A 669 -23.37 -50.39 13.00
CA GLY A 669 -22.26 -51.10 12.36
C GLY A 669 -21.80 -50.71 10.95
N ASP A 670 -20.58 -50.19 10.92
CA ASP A 670 -19.53 -50.42 9.91
C ASP A 670 -19.46 -49.58 8.62
N ASP A 671 -18.20 -49.48 8.18
CA ASP A 671 -17.67 -49.17 6.86
C ASP A 671 -17.23 -47.74 6.46
N THR A 672 -15.90 -47.64 6.43
CA THR A 672 -15.07 -47.14 5.32
C THR A 672 -14.71 -45.66 5.22
N MET A 673 -13.38 -45.47 5.28
CA MET A 673 -12.61 -44.37 4.70
C MET A 673 -13.16 -43.93 3.35
N SER A 674 -13.51 -42.65 3.22
CA SER A 674 -13.36 -41.92 1.96
C SER A 674 -12.90 -40.48 2.23
N ASP A 675 -11.76 -40.20 1.62
CA ASP A 675 -11.12 -38.92 1.40
C ASP A 675 -12.12 -37.91 0.83
N SER A 676 -12.32 -36.78 1.53
CA SER A 676 -12.88 -35.59 0.92
C SER A 676 -12.37 -34.33 1.62
N SER A 677 -11.53 -33.62 0.88
CA SER A 677 -11.35 -32.18 1.00
C SER A 677 -12.72 -31.48 0.94
N ALA A 678 -13.22 -30.99 2.06
CA ALA A 678 -14.42 -30.16 2.14
C ALA A 678 -14.38 -29.40 3.48
N GLY A 679 -14.57 -28.09 3.58
CA GLY A 679 -14.68 -27.03 2.60
C GLY A 679 -14.28 -25.74 3.32
N ALA A 680 -13.48 -24.90 2.67
CA ALA A 680 -13.32 -23.53 3.14
C ALA A 680 -14.72 -22.88 3.13
N PRO A 681 -15.15 -22.21 4.21
CA PRO A 681 -16.47 -21.63 4.20
C PRO A 681 -16.53 -20.51 3.15
N SER A 682 -17.49 -20.61 2.22
CA SER A 682 -17.80 -19.62 1.19
C SER A 682 -18.46 -18.39 1.82
N TYR A 683 -17.70 -17.60 2.57
CA TYR A 683 -18.16 -16.35 3.20
C TYR A 683 -17.48 -15.10 2.63
N LEU A 684 -16.66 -15.23 1.59
CA LEU A 684 -15.81 -14.13 1.07
C LEU A 684 -16.53 -13.17 0.08
N THR A 685 -17.84 -13.29 -0.11
CA THR A 685 -18.46 -12.99 -1.41
C THR A 685 -18.92 -11.55 -1.59
N ARG A 686 -19.32 -10.80 -0.56
CA ARG A 686 -19.96 -9.48 -0.76
C ARG A 686 -18.96 -8.34 -0.92
N THR A 687 -18.16 -8.02 0.11
CA THR A 687 -17.25 -6.87 0.07
C THR A 687 -16.15 -7.01 -0.98
N LEU A 688 -15.59 -8.21 -1.19
CA LEU A 688 -14.57 -8.41 -2.23
C LEU A 688 -15.16 -8.46 -3.65
N SER A 689 -16.45 -8.76 -3.82
CA SER A 689 -17.10 -8.57 -5.12
C SER A 689 -17.28 -7.10 -5.46
N ASP A 690 -17.64 -6.31 -4.44
CA ASP A 690 -17.86 -4.88 -4.58
C ASP A 690 -16.55 -4.08 -4.58
N HIS A 691 -15.50 -4.49 -3.87
CA HIS A 691 -14.18 -3.86 -3.80
C HIS A 691 -13.07 -4.92 -3.79
N PRO A 692 -12.70 -5.48 -4.96
CA PRO A 692 -11.72 -6.57 -5.04
C PRO A 692 -10.36 -6.28 -4.39
N PHE A 693 -9.93 -5.02 -4.41
CA PHE A 693 -8.63 -4.64 -3.88
C PHE A 693 -8.57 -4.63 -2.34
N ASN A 694 -9.73 -4.68 -1.66
CA ASN A 694 -9.78 -4.87 -0.21
C ASN A 694 -9.16 -6.20 0.24
N ALA A 695 -8.97 -7.19 -0.64
CA ALA A 695 -8.25 -8.44 -0.32
C ALA A 695 -6.85 -8.18 0.27
N ARG A 696 -6.24 -7.03 -0.02
CA ARG A 696 -4.96 -6.58 0.55
C ARG A 696 -5.01 -6.38 2.07
N LEU A 697 -6.19 -6.10 2.65
CA LEU A 697 -6.40 -5.94 4.10
C LEU A 697 -6.15 -7.24 4.90
N MET A 698 -6.00 -8.38 4.21
CA MET A 698 -5.61 -9.63 4.86
C MET A 698 -4.24 -9.53 5.53
N LEU A 699 -3.28 -8.74 4.98
CA LEU A 699 -1.98 -8.56 5.63
C LEU A 699 -2.12 -7.88 7.00
N PRO A 700 -2.74 -6.68 7.12
CA PRO A 700 -2.93 -6.04 8.41
C PRO A 700 -3.84 -6.84 9.36
N LEU A 701 -4.78 -7.65 8.84
CA LEU A 701 -5.58 -8.57 9.67
C LEU A 701 -4.69 -9.64 10.33
N LEU A 702 -3.85 -10.32 9.54
CA LEU A 702 -2.97 -11.37 10.06
C LEU A 702 -1.90 -10.81 11.01
N LEU A 703 -1.40 -9.60 10.74
CA LEU A 703 -0.53 -8.86 11.66
C LEU A 703 -1.26 -8.59 12.97
N SER A 704 -2.46 -8.01 12.92
CA SER A 704 -3.27 -7.71 14.11
C SER A 704 -3.53 -8.95 14.96
N ARG A 705 -3.76 -10.12 14.33
CA ARG A 705 -3.88 -11.40 15.03
C ARG A 705 -2.61 -11.79 15.81
N VAL A 706 -1.44 -11.68 15.17
CA VAL A 706 -0.17 -12.01 15.82
C VAL A 706 0.11 -11.03 16.95
N LEU A 707 -0.09 -9.74 16.69
CA LEU A 707 0.18 -8.66 17.65
C LEU A 707 -0.75 -8.73 18.86
N SER A 708 -2.04 -9.06 18.68
CA SER A 708 -2.97 -9.28 19.79
C SER A 708 -2.54 -10.46 20.66
N LEU A 709 -2.10 -11.57 20.05
CA LEU A 709 -1.60 -12.73 20.78
C LEU A 709 -0.25 -12.49 21.48
N LYS A 710 0.59 -11.61 20.92
CA LYS A 710 1.94 -11.33 21.43
C LYS A 710 1.95 -10.22 22.50
N ALA A 711 1.07 -9.23 22.40
CA ALA A 711 0.98 -8.13 23.36
C ALA A 711 0.77 -8.63 24.80
N THR A 712 1.58 -8.16 25.74
CA THR A 712 1.57 -8.55 27.17
C THR A 712 1.89 -10.02 27.48
N LEU A 713 2.20 -10.84 26.47
CA LEU A 713 2.41 -12.28 26.63
C LEU A 713 3.57 -12.56 27.59
N ARG A 714 4.73 -11.92 27.39
CA ARG A 714 5.91 -12.15 28.24
C ARG A 714 5.69 -11.67 29.67
N THR A 715 5.02 -10.53 29.83
CA THR A 715 4.69 -9.96 31.16
C THR A 715 3.71 -10.86 31.92
N ARG A 716 2.73 -11.47 31.25
CA ARG A 716 1.77 -12.39 31.90
C ARG A 716 2.43 -13.73 32.25
N LEU A 717 3.31 -14.24 31.38
CA LEU A 717 4.10 -15.44 31.66
C LEU A 717 4.99 -15.27 32.89
N HIS A 718 5.68 -14.11 33.02
CA HIS A 718 6.44 -13.74 34.22
C HIS A 718 5.59 -13.85 35.49
N ARG A 719 4.46 -13.12 35.50
CA ARG A 719 3.60 -13.00 36.68
C ARG A 719 3.04 -14.36 37.10
N ALA A 720 2.59 -15.18 36.14
CA ALA A 720 2.10 -16.51 36.42
C ALA A 720 3.20 -17.42 36.97
N TYR A 721 4.41 -17.39 36.38
CA TYR A 721 5.53 -18.21 36.81
C TYR A 721 6.02 -17.84 38.22
N VAL A 722 6.29 -16.55 38.47
CA VAL A 722 6.79 -16.05 39.78
C VAL A 722 5.73 -16.19 40.89
N ALA A 723 4.44 -16.08 40.57
CA ALA A 723 3.37 -16.31 41.53
C ALA A 723 3.04 -17.80 41.75
N HIS A 724 3.70 -18.71 41.03
CA HIS A 724 3.41 -20.14 41.02
C HIS A 724 1.94 -20.46 40.64
N ASP A 725 1.34 -19.62 39.78
CA ASP A 725 -0.02 -19.80 39.25
C ASP A 725 0.02 -20.65 37.97
N TRP A 726 0.17 -21.97 38.17
CA TRP A 726 0.27 -22.95 37.10
C TRP A 726 -0.99 -23.06 36.21
N PRO A 727 -2.23 -22.96 36.73
CA PRO A 727 -3.42 -22.89 35.89
C PRO A 727 -3.36 -21.73 34.88
N THR A 728 -3.00 -20.52 35.33
CA THR A 728 -2.83 -19.37 34.44
C THR A 728 -1.68 -19.59 33.45
N LEU A 729 -0.55 -20.15 33.91
CA LEU A 729 0.58 -20.50 33.04
C LEU A 729 0.17 -21.50 31.94
N GLY A 730 -0.68 -22.48 32.25
CA GLY A 730 -1.24 -23.44 31.30
C GLY A 730 -2.16 -22.80 30.26
N HIS A 731 -2.98 -21.82 30.64
CA HIS A 731 -3.75 -21.02 29.68
C HIS A 731 -2.84 -20.18 28.77
N LEU A 732 -1.78 -19.58 29.32
CA LEU A 732 -0.81 -18.81 28.54
C LEU A 732 0.02 -19.69 27.61
N ALA A 733 0.33 -20.93 27.99
CA ALA A 733 1.00 -21.89 27.11
C ALA A 733 0.22 -22.10 25.80
N LYS A 734 -1.10 -22.28 25.88
CA LYS A 734 -1.98 -22.34 24.69
C LYS A 734 -1.90 -21.07 23.84
N ARG A 735 -1.80 -19.89 24.48
CA ARG A 735 -1.62 -18.60 23.81
C ARG A 735 -0.27 -18.52 23.08
N THR A 736 0.83 -19.04 23.66
CA THR A 736 2.13 -19.09 22.97
C THR A 736 2.05 -19.92 21.68
N ARG A 737 1.40 -21.10 21.73
CA ARG A 737 1.19 -21.97 20.57
C ARG A 737 0.32 -21.29 19.50
N ALA A 738 -0.76 -20.63 19.91
CA ALA A 738 -1.60 -19.87 18.98
C ALA A 738 -0.81 -18.73 18.31
N CYS A 739 0.07 -18.05 19.05
CA CYS A 739 0.95 -17.00 18.52
C CYS A 739 1.94 -17.57 17.49
N LEU A 740 2.54 -18.73 17.77
CA LEU A 740 3.42 -19.44 16.86
C LEU A 740 2.72 -19.79 15.53
N GLU A 741 1.54 -20.39 15.60
CA GLU A 741 0.78 -20.76 14.40
C GLU A 741 0.28 -19.54 13.60
N ALA A 742 -0.19 -18.50 14.29
CA ALA A 742 -0.54 -17.24 13.65
C ALA A 742 0.66 -16.62 12.93
N THR A 743 1.85 -16.67 13.53
CA THR A 743 3.10 -16.16 12.94
C THR A 743 3.51 -16.97 11.71
N ARG A 744 3.39 -18.31 11.76
CA ARG A 744 3.64 -19.18 10.59
C ARG A 744 2.68 -18.86 9.44
N ARG A 745 1.41 -18.58 9.73
CA ARG A 745 0.42 -18.16 8.72
C ARG A 745 0.75 -16.78 8.14
N LEU A 746 1.09 -15.81 8.99
CA LEU A 746 1.51 -14.48 8.57
C LEU A 746 2.73 -14.54 7.65
N TRP A 747 3.78 -15.28 8.03
CA TRP A 747 4.99 -15.46 7.22
C TRP A 747 4.67 -15.98 5.81
N ARG A 748 3.87 -17.05 5.71
CA ARG A 748 3.47 -17.64 4.42
C ARG A 748 2.67 -16.64 3.57
N TYR A 749 1.77 -15.88 4.17
CA TYR A 749 0.96 -14.89 3.45
C TYR A 749 1.80 -13.69 3.01
N HIS A 750 2.65 -13.16 3.88
CA HIS A 750 3.54 -12.04 3.54
C HIS A 750 4.50 -12.42 2.41
N ARG A 751 4.96 -13.68 2.33
CA ARG A 751 5.71 -14.19 1.17
C ARG A 751 4.91 -14.10 -0.13
N GLN A 752 3.62 -14.42 -0.09
CA GLN A 752 2.74 -14.31 -1.27
C GLN A 752 2.57 -12.85 -1.69
N VAL A 753 2.41 -11.94 -0.71
CA VAL A 753 2.39 -10.50 -0.97
C VAL A 753 3.69 -10.06 -1.64
N TRP A 754 4.85 -10.44 -1.09
CA TRP A 754 6.16 -10.14 -1.68
C TRP A 754 6.26 -10.63 -3.13
N MET A 755 6.01 -11.91 -3.38
CA MET A 755 6.13 -12.50 -4.71
C MET A 755 5.10 -11.95 -5.72
N SER A 756 4.02 -11.33 -5.24
CA SER A 756 3.08 -10.61 -6.10
C SER A 756 3.61 -9.24 -6.55
N LEU A 757 4.46 -8.60 -5.74
CA LEU A 757 4.92 -7.21 -5.91
C LEU A 757 6.32 -7.14 -6.50
N TYR A 758 7.24 -7.85 -5.88
CA TYR A 758 8.67 -7.73 -6.07
C TYR A 758 9.23 -8.94 -6.82
N LYS A 759 10.48 -8.81 -7.27
CA LYS A 759 11.29 -9.97 -7.65
C LYS A 759 11.60 -10.82 -6.40
N PRO A 760 11.97 -12.12 -6.55
CA PRO A 760 12.20 -12.99 -5.40
C PRO A 760 13.35 -12.54 -4.48
N GLN A 761 14.35 -11.85 -5.02
CA GLN A 761 15.50 -11.34 -4.27
C GLN A 761 15.05 -10.31 -3.23
N GLY A 762 15.70 -10.31 -2.06
CA GLY A 762 15.35 -9.47 -0.93
C GLY A 762 14.48 -10.16 0.11
N TRP A 763 13.63 -11.12 -0.31
CA TRP A 763 12.78 -11.88 0.60
C TRP A 763 13.60 -12.70 1.61
N GLU A 764 14.80 -13.17 1.25
CA GLU A 764 15.68 -13.90 2.14
C GLU A 764 15.99 -13.13 3.44
N THR A 765 16.02 -11.79 3.39
CA THR A 765 16.21 -10.97 4.59
C THR A 765 15.00 -11.08 5.54
N LEU A 766 13.79 -10.98 5.00
CA LEU A 766 12.55 -11.12 5.77
C LEU A 766 12.36 -12.56 6.24
N GLU A 767 12.74 -13.54 5.42
CA GLU A 767 12.66 -14.96 5.77
C GLU A 767 13.59 -15.31 6.93
N LEU A 768 14.80 -14.73 6.99
CA LEU A 768 15.68 -14.84 8.16
C LEU A 768 15.05 -14.24 9.42
N ARG A 769 14.38 -13.07 9.31
CA ARG A 769 13.67 -12.43 10.45
C ARG A 769 12.51 -13.29 10.94
N TYR A 770 11.65 -13.74 10.03
CA TYR A 770 10.55 -14.65 10.37
C TYR A 770 11.06 -15.97 10.92
N GLY A 771 12.11 -16.55 10.34
CA GLY A 771 12.74 -17.78 10.82
C GLY A 771 13.23 -17.65 12.26
N GLY A 772 13.92 -16.55 12.57
CA GLY A 772 14.32 -16.22 13.94
C GLY A 772 13.12 -16.10 14.88
N LEU A 773 12.11 -15.31 14.52
CA LEU A 773 10.92 -15.12 15.35
C LEU A 773 10.15 -16.43 15.60
N VAL A 774 9.94 -17.24 14.56
CA VAL A 774 9.26 -18.53 14.65
C VAL A 774 10.04 -19.49 15.54
N ALA A 775 11.36 -19.59 15.38
CA ALA A 775 12.19 -20.45 16.22
C ALA A 775 12.18 -20.02 17.70
N ARG A 776 12.15 -18.70 17.97
CA ARG A 776 12.08 -18.16 19.34
C ARG A 776 10.72 -18.39 19.98
N LEU A 777 9.62 -18.23 19.24
CA LEU A 777 8.28 -18.59 19.70
C LEU A 777 8.16 -20.09 19.97
N ASP A 778 8.72 -20.93 19.09
CA ASP A 778 8.74 -22.39 19.25
C ASP A 778 9.55 -22.81 20.50
N THR A 779 10.70 -22.20 20.73
CA THR A 779 11.50 -22.39 21.95
C THR A 779 10.69 -22.04 23.21
N LEU A 780 10.02 -20.87 23.22
CA LEU A 780 9.19 -20.44 24.34
C LEU A 780 8.03 -21.42 24.59
N THR A 781 7.29 -21.78 23.55
CA THR A 781 6.17 -22.74 23.64
C THR A 781 6.65 -24.08 24.19
N THR A 782 7.71 -24.64 23.60
CA THR A 782 8.25 -25.94 24.01
C THR A 782 8.70 -25.94 25.45
N ARG A 783 9.42 -24.90 25.90
CA ARG A 783 9.95 -24.82 27.27
C ARG A 783 8.85 -24.65 28.31
N VAL A 784 7.87 -23.79 28.06
CA VAL A 784 6.73 -23.60 28.98
C VAL A 784 5.90 -24.89 29.09
N GLU A 785 5.65 -25.57 27.98
CA GLU A 785 4.89 -26.82 27.97
C GLU A 785 5.64 -27.97 28.62
N ALA A 786 6.94 -28.10 28.37
CA ALA A 786 7.79 -29.10 29.03
C ALA A 786 7.84 -28.87 30.55
N PHE A 787 7.90 -27.61 30.99
CA PHE A 787 7.84 -27.26 32.41
C PHE A 787 6.51 -27.63 33.05
N LEU A 788 5.39 -27.36 32.39
CA LEU A 788 4.07 -27.78 32.87
C LEU A 788 3.94 -29.32 32.92
N ARG A 789 4.44 -30.05 31.91
CA ARG A 789 4.48 -31.52 31.94
C ARG A 789 5.32 -32.06 33.11
N PHE A 790 6.46 -31.42 33.40
CA PHE A 790 7.29 -31.76 34.56
C PHE A 790 6.52 -31.59 35.89
N LEU A 791 5.76 -30.51 36.03
CA LEU A 791 4.91 -30.29 37.20
C LEU A 791 3.77 -31.31 37.30
N ASP A 792 3.10 -31.61 36.19
CA ASP A 792 2.02 -32.62 36.13
C ASP A 792 2.53 -34.02 36.50
N ALA A 793 3.82 -34.31 36.21
CA ALA A 793 4.50 -35.53 36.61
C ALA A 793 4.94 -35.56 38.09
N GLY A 794 4.60 -34.54 38.89
CA GLY A 794 4.95 -34.42 40.30
C GLY A 794 6.33 -33.81 40.57
N GLY A 795 6.92 -33.13 39.58
CA GLY A 795 8.20 -32.43 39.72
C GLY A 795 8.14 -31.21 40.65
N GLU A 796 9.26 -30.90 41.31
CA GLU A 796 9.42 -29.70 42.15
C GLU A 796 10.20 -28.63 41.39
N VAL A 797 9.72 -27.39 41.37
CA VAL A 797 10.35 -26.26 40.65
C VAL A 797 11.80 -26.07 41.12
N GLY A 798 12.73 -25.95 40.15
CA GLY A 798 14.15 -25.75 40.42
C GLY A 798 14.89 -27.01 40.87
N ARG A 799 14.18 -28.12 41.11
CA ARG A 799 14.78 -29.39 41.49
C ARG A 799 14.85 -30.32 40.27
N PRO A 800 16.05 -30.71 39.81
CA PRO A 800 16.15 -31.67 38.72
C PRO A 800 15.51 -33.00 39.14
N PRO A 801 14.97 -33.79 38.18
CA PRO A 801 14.45 -35.12 38.47
C PRO A 801 15.52 -35.93 39.20
N SER A 802 15.15 -36.58 40.30
CA SER A 802 16.03 -37.57 40.93
C SER A 802 16.38 -38.62 39.88
N SER A 803 17.67 -38.82 39.58
CA SER A 803 18.12 -39.97 38.79
C SER A 803 17.66 -41.22 39.52
N GLY A 804 16.56 -41.82 39.08
CA GLY A 804 16.03 -43.07 39.61
C GLY A 804 17.01 -44.19 39.30
N GLY A 805 17.98 -44.38 40.17
CA GLY A 805 18.87 -45.52 40.21
C GLY A 805 19.21 -45.78 41.66
N ASP A 806 18.76 -46.93 42.17
CA ASP A 806 19.32 -47.52 43.39
C ASP A 806 20.85 -47.44 43.32
N GLU A 807 21.49 -46.98 44.40
CA GLU A 807 22.95 -46.95 44.58
C GLU A 807 23.59 -48.36 44.67
N THR A 808 23.11 -49.36 43.92
CA THR A 808 23.59 -50.74 44.01
C THR A 808 24.08 -51.41 42.72
N ASP A 809 24.27 -50.69 41.62
CA ASP A 809 25.04 -51.21 40.48
C ASP A 809 26.06 -50.20 39.94
N ALA A 810 27.18 -50.10 40.65
CA ALA A 810 28.39 -49.41 40.20
C ALA A 810 29.17 -50.28 39.20
N ALA A 811 28.66 -50.44 37.97
CA ALA A 811 29.47 -50.78 36.80
C ALA A 811 28.70 -50.49 35.50
N ALA A 812 29.17 -49.50 34.73
CA ALA A 812 28.77 -49.15 33.35
C ALA A 812 27.64 -48.12 33.14
N GLY A 813 27.56 -47.06 33.96
CA GLY A 813 26.82 -45.84 33.63
C GLY A 813 27.72 -44.77 32.99
N PRO A 814 27.23 -43.95 32.03
CA PRO A 814 28.01 -42.88 31.41
C PRO A 814 28.40 -41.84 32.46
N ARG A 815 29.67 -41.44 32.40
CA ARG A 815 30.33 -40.45 33.26
C ARG A 815 29.54 -39.14 33.32
N THR A 816 29.12 -38.75 34.53
CA THR A 816 28.39 -37.51 34.84
C THR A 816 29.22 -36.23 34.68
N ASP A 817 30.51 -36.36 34.36
CA ASP A 817 31.47 -35.29 34.05
C ASP A 817 31.49 -34.91 32.54
N VAL A 818 30.64 -35.51 31.72
CA VAL A 818 30.67 -35.35 30.26
C VAL A 818 29.36 -34.74 29.74
N PHE A 819 29.38 -33.44 29.44
CA PHE A 819 28.28 -32.68 28.83
C PHE A 819 28.12 -33.00 27.33
N LEU A 820 27.80 -34.25 26.99
CA LEU A 820 27.52 -34.64 25.61
C LEU A 820 26.02 -34.75 25.38
N VAL A 821 25.54 -34.09 24.32
CA VAL A 821 24.22 -34.36 23.76
C VAL A 821 24.27 -35.76 23.15
N ASP A 822 23.30 -36.61 23.47
CA ASP A 822 23.23 -37.97 22.92
C ASP A 822 23.10 -37.93 21.38
N PRO A 823 24.11 -38.38 20.62
CA PRO A 823 24.05 -38.40 19.16
C PRO A 823 22.94 -39.31 18.62
N ALA A 824 22.48 -40.30 19.40
CA ALA A 824 21.44 -41.25 19.01
C ALA A 824 20.03 -40.68 19.08
N ALA A 825 19.82 -39.57 19.80
CA ALA A 825 18.53 -38.87 19.88
C ALA A 825 18.09 -38.23 18.53
N HIS A 826 18.97 -38.23 17.52
CA HIS A 826 18.74 -37.68 16.18
C HIS A 826 18.54 -38.75 15.07
N ALA A 827 18.46 -40.04 15.40
CA ALA A 827 18.28 -41.08 14.40
C ALA A 827 16.81 -41.13 13.88
N ASP A 828 16.68 -40.83 12.59
CA ASP A 828 15.58 -41.03 11.64
C ASP A 828 14.41 -40.03 11.60
N GLY A 829 14.45 -39.21 10.53
CA GLY A 829 13.36 -38.42 9.98
C GLY A 829 13.52 -38.21 8.47
N GLN A 830 14.00 -39.22 7.73
CA GLN A 830 13.86 -39.28 6.27
C GLN A 830 12.94 -40.44 5.92
N GLY A 831 11.64 -40.17 5.81
CA GLY A 831 10.66 -41.12 5.33
C GLY A 831 9.30 -40.46 5.18
N HIS A 832 8.84 -40.30 3.94
CA HIS A 832 7.47 -39.90 3.63
C HIS A 832 6.45 -40.84 4.30
N GLY A 833 5.55 -40.31 5.12
CA GLY A 833 4.38 -41.06 5.61
C GLY A 833 3.71 -40.42 6.82
N HIS A 834 2.44 -40.06 6.69
CA HIS A 834 1.57 -39.66 7.78
C HIS A 834 1.43 -40.77 8.84
N GLY A 835 1.55 -40.41 10.11
CA GLY A 835 0.94 -41.14 11.24
C GLY A 835 1.91 -41.80 12.22
N ALA A 836 1.74 -41.43 13.49
CA ALA A 836 2.23 -42.07 14.71
C ALA A 836 3.70 -41.84 15.15
N GLY A 837 3.86 -40.95 16.14
CA GLY A 837 4.73 -41.14 17.31
C GLY A 837 6.25 -40.97 17.12
N GLU A 838 6.71 -39.74 16.95
CA GLU A 838 8.13 -39.39 17.16
C GLU A 838 8.37 -39.02 18.63
N ALA A 839 8.88 -39.98 19.42
CA ALA A 839 9.43 -39.70 20.74
C ALA A 839 10.91 -39.27 20.60
N ALA A 840 11.14 -38.04 20.14
CA ALA A 840 12.41 -37.38 20.38
C ALA A 840 12.59 -37.22 21.90
N ALA A 841 13.77 -37.51 22.45
CA ALA A 841 14.03 -37.44 23.89
C ALA A 841 13.57 -36.07 24.45
N GLU A 842 12.43 -36.05 25.15
CA GLU A 842 11.82 -34.80 25.59
C GLU A 842 12.76 -34.08 26.55
N GLN A 843 13.10 -32.83 26.24
CA GLN A 843 13.87 -31.97 27.12
C GLN A 843 13.11 -31.79 28.44
N VAL A 844 13.66 -32.30 29.54
CA VAL A 844 13.10 -32.04 30.87
C VAL A 844 13.43 -30.61 31.28
N VAL A 845 12.39 -29.80 31.50
CA VAL A 845 12.53 -28.41 31.94
C VAL A 845 11.96 -28.29 33.36
N TYR A 846 12.83 -28.14 34.35
CA TYR A 846 12.43 -28.07 35.78
C TYR A 846 12.40 -26.63 36.33
N CYS A 847 12.86 -25.65 35.56
CA CYS A 847 12.72 -24.22 35.84
C CYS A 847 12.75 -23.39 34.54
N LEU A 848 12.21 -22.18 34.61
CA LEU A 848 12.19 -21.18 33.53
C LEU A 848 12.87 -19.88 34.02
N PRO A 849 14.19 -19.87 34.21
CA PRO A 849 14.93 -18.70 34.70
C PRO A 849 14.74 -17.47 33.81
N GLU A 850 14.52 -17.68 32.51
CA GLU A 850 14.20 -16.59 31.59
C GLU A 850 12.88 -15.88 31.86
N LEU A 851 11.99 -16.46 32.69
CA LEU A 851 10.74 -15.85 33.16
C LEU A 851 10.84 -15.33 34.60
N GLU A 852 11.94 -15.58 35.33
CA GLU A 852 12.13 -15.11 36.71
C GLU A 852 12.39 -13.62 36.79
N GLU A 853 13.07 -13.07 35.78
CA GLU A 853 13.39 -11.65 35.72
C GLU A 853 12.24 -10.85 35.10
N ASP A 854 11.95 -9.70 35.73
CA ASP A 854 10.98 -8.74 35.23
C ASP A 854 11.58 -7.88 34.11
N LEU A 855 10.74 -7.52 33.14
CA LEU A 855 11.14 -6.69 32.01
C LEU A 855 11.40 -5.25 32.48
N LYS A 856 12.38 -4.57 31.87
CA LYS A 856 12.70 -3.18 32.18
C LYS A 856 12.17 -2.24 31.11
N ILE A 857 11.73 -1.06 31.55
CA ILE A 857 11.37 0.04 30.64
C ILE A 857 12.66 0.53 29.97
N VAL A 858 12.75 0.38 28.65
CA VAL A 858 13.89 0.88 27.86
C VAL A 858 13.62 2.28 27.33
N TYR A 859 12.39 2.56 26.92
CA TYR A 859 11.95 3.85 26.40
C TYR A 859 10.80 4.41 27.24
N GLY A 860 10.85 5.71 27.55
CA GLY A 860 9.88 6.39 28.40
C GLY A 860 8.59 6.78 27.68
N SER A 861 8.55 6.73 26.35
CA SER A 861 7.34 6.94 25.55
C SER A 861 7.35 6.08 24.28
N ALA A 862 6.16 5.83 23.72
CA ALA A 862 6.02 5.16 22.43
C ALA A 862 6.59 6.00 21.27
N GLU A 863 6.62 7.33 21.40
CA GLU A 863 7.28 8.23 20.45
C GLU A 863 8.81 8.05 20.44
N GLN A 864 9.41 7.56 21.53
CA GLN A 864 10.84 7.22 21.56
C GLN A 864 11.15 5.87 20.91
N LEU A 865 10.13 5.08 20.53
CA LEU A 865 10.27 3.89 19.69
C LEU A 865 10.55 4.26 18.22
N LEU A 866 11.01 5.48 17.94
CA LEU A 866 11.46 5.90 16.61
C LEU A 866 12.98 5.76 16.44
N ASP A 867 13.70 5.20 17.42
CA ASP A 867 15.16 4.98 17.32
C ASP A 867 15.48 3.82 16.36
N TYR A 868 15.44 4.15 15.06
CA TYR A 868 15.52 3.28 13.88
C TYR A 868 16.69 2.27 13.87
N HIS A 869 17.76 2.47 14.66
CA HIS A 869 18.96 1.65 14.57
C HIS A 869 18.95 0.34 15.37
N ARG A 870 18.02 0.15 16.31
CA ARG A 870 18.08 -0.98 17.27
C ARG A 870 17.25 -2.20 16.90
N VAL A 871 16.30 -2.10 15.96
CA VAL A 871 15.38 -3.22 15.62
C VAL A 871 15.92 -4.12 14.52
N SER A 872 16.70 -3.57 13.59
CA SER A 872 17.05 -4.24 12.34
C SER A 872 18.32 -5.09 12.39
N ARG A 873 19.04 -5.13 13.53
CA ARG A 873 20.27 -5.90 13.68
C ARG A 873 20.12 -7.00 14.74
N PRO A 874 20.22 -8.29 14.37
CA PRO A 874 20.27 -9.40 15.31
C PRO A 874 21.43 -9.30 16.33
N THR A 875 22.45 -8.48 16.05
CA THR A 875 23.65 -8.35 16.88
C THR A 875 23.44 -7.58 18.19
N TYR A 876 22.24 -7.07 18.46
CA TYR A 876 21.93 -6.34 19.69
C TYR A 876 20.83 -7.00 20.56
N CYS A 877 20.40 -8.21 20.21
CA CYS A 877 19.64 -9.08 21.11
C CYS A 877 20.58 -10.03 21.86
#